data_AF-A0AA90NL75-F1
#
_entry.id   AF-A0AA90NL75-F1
#
_cell.length_a   1.000
_cell.length_b   1.000
_cell.length_c   1.000
_cell.angle_alpha   90.00
_cell.angle_beta   90.00
_cell.angle_gamma   90.00
#
_symmetry.space_group_name_H-M   'P 1'
#
loop_
_entity.id
_entity.type
_entity.pdbx_description
1 polymer ?
#
loop_
_entity_poly.entity_id
_entity_poly.type
_entity_poly.pdbx_seq_one_letter_code
_entity_poly.pdbx_strand_id
1 'polypeptide(L)'
;MSWATTRKVKSILIANRGEIACRVIRTAKKMGLKSIAVYSDADADAMHVSQADSAFYLGSSAAADSYLNIDRILNVAEQANADMIHPGYGFLSENATFAQACTEKKILFIGPPATAIRAMGSKSNAKEIMAQAGVPLIPGYHSADQSDQRLVQEAQALGYPLLIKAVSGGGGKGMRIIHCSEDLPEGIASARREAGSSFGDTSLLLESYLTHTRHVEVQIFFDQHGNSIFLFDRDCSLQRRHQKIIEEAPAPGLADSTRKAMGEAAITAGKTIGYEGAGTVEFLLSDDEFYFMEVNTRLQVEHPVTELITGIDMVEWQIRIANGEKLPIEQGKLHCNGHAIEARIYAEDPDNDFLPSAGRLFYMGWPKQNDHVRIDSGVQQGDVVSSWYDPMLAKVISWGENRNQAINKLTEGLSKTYQVGLIDNRDYLLSLLQHDEFLRGNIHTEFVHDYFHRVNSNPMNTAQQLRLLAVAALYRYHTECYQPSSIPILGDNTFPMYFYIREREYCVRVSPVGEQFKVNFVDGDWQGRVDWQQEKMGLSGLLYTEQEVLSCRVVPFPVSQVKVFLSDCSQVIGLPGCHSGQQQNSDKSLTAPTTGTVTAVNVIPGQSVDAGFLLLTIEAMKMEYSIKAPKKGVIEAVYFTKGDQVVSGTELITYQDAADATV
;
A
#
# COMPACT_ATOMS: atom_id res chain seq x y z
N MET A 1 14.90 16.37 31.40
CA MET A 1 15.67 15.89 30.24
C MET A 1 17.19 16.08 30.37
N SER A 2 17.79 16.21 31.57
CA SER A 2 19.25 16.52 31.70
C SER A 2 20.20 15.31 31.64
N TRP A 3 19.73 14.13 31.23
CA TRP A 3 20.53 12.90 31.20
C TRP A 3 21.10 12.54 29.81
N ALA A 4 20.64 13.22 28.75
CA ALA A 4 20.98 12.90 27.36
C ALA A 4 22.35 13.43 26.89
N THR A 5 22.90 14.48 27.52
CA THR A 5 24.07 15.21 26.99
C THR A 5 25.44 14.53 27.15
N THR A 6 25.52 13.32 27.73
CA THR A 6 26.79 12.62 27.97
C THR A 6 26.88 11.18 27.46
N ARG A 7 25.80 10.60 26.93
CA ARG A 7 25.84 9.19 26.47
C ARG A 7 26.08 9.15 24.97
N LYS A 8 27.28 8.70 24.56
CA LYS A 8 27.57 8.38 23.15
C LYS A 8 26.66 7.22 22.73
N VAL A 9 25.64 7.52 21.94
CA VAL A 9 24.76 6.52 21.31
C VAL A 9 25.58 5.59 20.43
N LYS A 10 25.34 4.30 20.55
CA LYS A 10 26.02 3.23 19.82
C LYS A 10 25.04 2.22 19.22
N SER A 11 23.84 2.10 19.77
CA SER A 11 22.85 1.10 19.32
C SER A 11 21.45 1.68 19.17
N ILE A 12 20.75 1.14 18.17
CA ILE A 12 19.37 1.47 17.86
C ILE A 12 18.57 0.17 17.71
N LEU A 13 17.50 0.04 18.49
CA LEU A 13 16.50 -1.00 18.31
C LEU A 13 15.42 -0.49 17.37
N ILE A 14 15.07 -1.30 16.38
CA ILE A 14 14.02 -0.99 15.42
C ILE A 14 12.77 -1.76 15.85
N ALA A 15 11.79 -1.06 16.42
CA ALA A 15 10.53 -1.63 16.90
C ALA A 15 9.51 -1.78 15.75
N ASN A 16 9.94 -2.38 14.64
CA ASN A 16 9.15 -2.55 13.43
C ASN A 16 9.71 -3.70 12.57
N ARG A 17 9.08 -3.96 11.42
CA ARG A 17 9.41 -5.04 10.48
C ARG A 17 9.42 -4.54 9.03
N GLY A 18 9.70 -5.46 8.09
CA GLY A 18 9.51 -5.22 6.66
C GLY A 18 10.43 -4.12 6.12
N GLU A 19 9.92 -3.36 5.14
CA GLU A 19 10.75 -2.40 4.39
C GLU A 19 11.29 -1.29 5.29
N ILE A 20 10.46 -0.76 6.19
CA ILE A 20 10.86 0.34 7.07
C ILE A 20 11.95 -0.08 8.06
N ALA A 21 11.91 -1.33 8.53
CA ALA A 21 12.99 -1.82 9.36
C ALA A 21 14.30 -1.87 8.59
N CYS A 22 14.27 -2.37 7.34
CA CYS A 22 15.42 -2.34 6.45
C CYS A 22 15.90 -0.90 6.17
N ARG A 23 14.98 0.04 5.93
CA ARG A 23 15.26 1.47 5.70
C ARG A 23 16.00 2.10 6.87
N VAL A 24 15.57 1.84 8.10
CA VAL A 24 16.23 2.35 9.31
C VAL A 24 17.57 1.68 9.54
N ILE A 25 17.67 0.35 9.35
CA ILE A 25 18.92 -0.40 9.48
C ILE A 25 19.98 0.14 8.51
N ARG A 26 19.61 0.44 7.25
CA ARG A 26 20.54 1.03 6.26
C ARG A 26 21.16 2.33 6.75
N THR A 27 20.36 3.25 7.28
CA THR A 27 20.88 4.52 7.83
C THR A 27 21.68 4.30 9.11
N ALA A 28 21.21 3.45 10.03
CA ALA A 28 21.95 3.12 11.24
C ALA A 28 23.38 2.61 10.93
N LYS A 29 23.50 1.69 9.95
CA LYS A 29 24.79 1.17 9.49
C LYS A 29 25.66 2.25 8.85
N LYS A 30 25.09 3.11 8.01
CA LYS A 30 25.80 4.26 7.41
C LYS A 30 26.36 5.20 8.48
N MET A 31 25.65 5.37 9.59
CA MET A 31 26.07 6.19 10.74
C MET A 31 27.02 5.45 11.70
N GLY A 32 27.32 4.17 11.46
CA GLY A 32 28.17 3.35 12.34
C GLY A 32 27.49 2.94 13.66
N LEU A 33 26.16 2.92 13.69
CA LEU A 33 25.37 2.44 14.83
C LEU A 33 25.08 0.95 14.70
N LYS A 34 25.15 0.23 15.82
CA LYS A 34 24.70 -1.16 15.92
C LYS A 34 23.18 -1.22 15.80
N SER A 35 22.71 -1.94 14.79
CA SER A 35 21.29 -2.15 14.52
C SER A 35 20.76 -3.40 15.23
N ILE A 36 19.62 -3.27 15.91
CA ILE A 36 18.96 -4.36 16.63
C ILE A 36 17.54 -4.53 16.07
N ALA A 37 17.28 -5.64 15.39
CA ALA A 37 15.94 -5.99 14.92
C ALA A 37 15.15 -6.76 15.98
N VAL A 38 13.83 -6.74 15.83
CA VAL A 38 12.90 -7.61 16.57
C VAL A 38 12.03 -8.37 15.57
N TYR A 39 11.57 -9.57 15.93
CA TYR A 39 10.80 -10.41 15.02
C TYR A 39 9.78 -11.32 15.73
N SER A 40 8.73 -11.71 15.01
CA SER A 40 7.75 -12.72 15.40
C SER A 40 8.01 -14.06 14.73
N ASP A 41 7.22 -15.11 15.03
CA ASP A 41 7.30 -16.40 14.34
C ASP A 41 7.21 -16.28 12.82
N ALA A 42 6.31 -15.43 12.30
CA ALA A 42 6.14 -15.22 10.86
C ALA A 42 7.31 -14.49 10.19
N ASP A 43 8.14 -13.79 10.97
CA ASP A 43 9.25 -12.98 10.46
C ASP A 43 10.64 -13.57 10.77
N ALA A 44 10.72 -14.82 11.24
CA ALA A 44 11.99 -15.45 11.64
C ALA A 44 13.07 -15.39 10.53
N ASP A 45 12.65 -15.54 9.28
CA ASP A 45 13.51 -15.49 8.09
C ASP A 45 13.39 -14.17 7.31
N ALA A 46 12.74 -13.15 7.87
CA ALA A 46 12.47 -11.90 7.17
C ALA A 46 13.75 -11.11 6.85
N MET A 47 13.71 -10.34 5.77
CA MET A 47 14.86 -9.58 5.28
C MET A 47 15.49 -8.67 6.36
N HIS A 48 14.69 -7.98 7.18
CA HIS A 48 15.21 -7.07 8.22
C HIS A 48 15.96 -7.80 9.34
N VAL A 49 15.58 -9.05 9.65
CA VAL A 49 16.26 -9.91 10.63
C VAL A 49 17.67 -10.22 10.16
N SER A 50 17.81 -10.61 8.90
CA SER A 50 19.12 -10.90 8.28
C SER A 50 20.00 -9.65 8.11
N GLN A 51 19.39 -8.48 7.98
CA GLN A 51 20.12 -7.22 7.80
C GLN A 51 20.63 -6.63 9.11
N ALA A 52 19.99 -6.84 10.26
CA ALA A 52 20.43 -6.26 11.52
C ALA A 52 21.70 -6.94 12.07
N ASP A 53 22.44 -6.24 12.94
CA ASP A 53 23.62 -6.80 13.62
C ASP A 53 23.24 -7.82 14.71
N SER A 54 22.02 -7.73 15.22
CA SER A 54 21.41 -8.70 16.13
C SER A 54 19.90 -8.64 16.00
N ALA A 55 19.22 -9.76 16.26
CA ALA A 55 17.77 -9.84 16.19
C ALA A 55 17.20 -10.63 17.37
N PHE A 56 16.08 -10.19 17.91
CA PHE A 56 15.46 -10.78 19.10
C PHE A 56 14.00 -11.15 18.86
N TYR A 57 13.62 -12.31 19.37
CA TYR A 57 12.28 -12.85 19.24
C TYR A 57 11.29 -12.13 20.18
N LEU A 58 10.12 -11.77 19.64
CA LEU A 58 9.03 -11.13 20.37
C LEU A 58 7.87 -12.07 20.69
N GLY A 59 7.65 -13.15 19.94
CA GLY A 59 6.48 -14.01 20.14
C GLY A 59 5.78 -14.47 18.87
N SER A 60 4.54 -14.92 19.04
CA SER A 60 3.65 -15.39 17.96
C SER A 60 3.43 -14.34 16.87
N SER A 61 2.99 -14.81 15.70
CA SER A 61 2.79 -13.99 14.51
C SER A 61 1.78 -12.85 14.68
N ALA A 62 0.79 -12.99 15.57
CA ALA A 62 -0.18 -11.93 15.82
C ALA A 62 0.53 -10.66 16.34
N ALA A 63 0.23 -9.50 15.74
CA ALA A 63 0.88 -8.24 16.12
C ALA A 63 0.64 -7.87 17.59
N ALA A 64 -0.55 -8.16 18.13
CA ALA A 64 -0.90 -7.94 19.54
C ALA A 64 0.04 -8.68 20.51
N ASP A 65 0.48 -9.88 20.13
CA ASP A 65 1.38 -10.70 20.93
C ASP A 65 2.86 -10.37 20.68
N SER A 66 3.18 -9.61 19.63
CA SER A 66 4.55 -9.31 19.19
C SER A 66 4.81 -7.81 19.08
N TYR A 67 4.69 -7.22 17.88
CA TYR A 67 5.10 -5.85 17.57
C TYR A 67 4.28 -4.75 18.29
N LEU A 68 3.11 -5.07 18.82
CA LEU A 68 2.29 -4.17 19.65
C LEU A 68 2.51 -4.39 21.16
N ASN A 69 3.31 -5.38 21.55
CA ASN A 69 3.57 -5.67 22.95
C ASN A 69 4.72 -4.80 23.50
N ILE A 70 4.33 -3.72 24.18
CA ILE A 70 5.23 -2.72 24.78
C ILE A 70 6.26 -3.38 25.70
N ASP A 71 5.81 -4.25 26.61
CA ASP A 71 6.68 -4.85 27.63
C ASP A 71 7.75 -5.73 26.99
N ARG A 72 7.39 -6.53 25.98
CA ARG A 72 8.36 -7.38 25.28
C ARG A 72 9.42 -6.56 24.55
N ILE A 73 9.01 -5.49 23.86
CA ILE A 73 9.95 -4.61 23.15
C ILE A 73 10.90 -3.92 24.13
N LEU A 74 10.41 -3.40 25.25
CA LEU A 74 11.24 -2.75 26.27
C LEU A 74 12.19 -3.75 26.95
N ASN A 75 11.73 -4.96 27.25
CA ASN A 75 12.57 -6.02 27.80
C ASN A 75 13.71 -6.38 26.84
N VAL A 76 13.42 -6.50 25.54
CA VAL A 76 14.45 -6.72 24.52
C VAL A 76 15.42 -5.54 24.45
N ALA A 77 14.93 -4.31 24.49
CA ALA A 77 15.78 -3.12 24.46
C ALA A 77 16.76 -3.08 25.65
N GLU A 78 16.30 -3.47 26.84
CA GLU A 78 17.14 -3.62 28.04
C GLU A 78 18.16 -4.74 27.88
N GLN A 79 17.74 -5.93 27.46
CA GLN A 79 18.62 -7.10 27.24
C GLN A 79 19.71 -6.80 26.21
N ALA A 80 19.35 -6.12 25.12
CA ALA A 80 20.25 -5.77 24.04
C ALA A 80 21.10 -4.51 24.34
N ASN A 81 20.85 -3.84 25.48
CA ASN A 81 21.43 -2.54 25.83
C ASN A 81 21.27 -1.51 24.69
N ALA A 82 20.05 -1.40 24.14
CA ALA A 82 19.74 -0.39 23.13
C ALA A 82 19.79 1.02 23.74
N ASP A 83 20.46 1.96 23.08
CA ASP A 83 20.47 3.36 23.50
C ASP A 83 19.22 4.11 23.01
N MET A 84 18.73 3.73 21.82
CA MET A 84 17.58 4.33 21.17
C MET A 84 16.59 3.27 20.67
N ILE A 85 15.32 3.65 20.54
CA ILE A 85 14.30 2.89 19.82
C ILE A 85 13.75 3.74 18.68
N HIS A 86 13.79 3.20 17.47
CA HIS A 86 13.10 3.74 16.30
C HIS A 86 11.82 2.95 16.06
N PRO A 87 10.64 3.58 16.14
CA PRO A 87 9.38 2.86 15.95
C PRO A 87 9.00 2.69 14.47
N GLY A 88 9.63 3.42 13.56
CA GLY A 88 9.25 3.42 12.14
C GLY A 88 7.90 4.11 11.97
N TYR A 89 6.98 3.44 11.29
CA TYR A 89 5.59 3.89 11.13
C TYR A 89 4.60 2.74 11.42
N GLY A 90 3.35 3.07 11.74
CA GLY A 90 2.40 2.08 12.26
C GLY A 90 2.87 1.48 13.60
N PHE A 91 2.25 0.37 14.00
CA PHE A 91 2.50 -0.30 15.29
C PHE A 91 2.49 0.68 16.48
N LEU A 92 3.63 0.86 17.16
CA LEU A 92 3.76 1.69 18.36
C LEU A 92 4.30 3.11 18.08
N SER A 93 4.47 3.49 16.80
CA SER A 93 5.02 4.82 16.45
C SER A 93 4.21 6.00 16.94
N GLU A 94 2.89 5.84 17.03
CA GLU A 94 1.95 6.87 17.50
C GLU A 94 1.34 6.50 18.86
N ASN A 95 2.02 5.62 19.61
CA ASN A 95 1.57 5.19 20.93
C ASN A 95 2.25 6.01 22.03
N ALA A 96 1.50 6.92 22.64
CA ALA A 96 2.02 7.80 23.68
C ALA A 96 2.48 7.04 24.94
N THR A 97 1.84 5.91 25.28
CA THR A 97 2.24 5.07 26.41
C THR A 97 3.61 4.46 26.15
N PHE A 98 3.87 4.00 24.93
CA PHE A 98 5.18 3.46 24.54
C PHE A 98 6.29 4.52 24.59
N ALA A 99 6.05 5.70 24.01
CA ALA A 99 7.01 6.81 24.04
C ALA A 99 7.34 7.25 25.48
N GLN A 100 6.32 7.29 26.35
CA GLN A 100 6.48 7.59 27.77
C GLN A 100 7.31 6.50 28.48
N ALA A 101 7.00 5.22 28.25
CA ALA A 101 7.70 4.10 28.85
C ALA A 101 9.18 4.02 28.43
N CYS A 102 9.50 4.35 27.16
CA CYS A 102 10.89 4.49 26.71
C CYS A 102 11.65 5.53 27.54
N THR A 103 11.03 6.69 27.78
CA THR A 103 11.61 7.79 28.57
C THR A 103 11.86 7.36 30.03
N GLU A 104 10.91 6.65 30.64
CA GLU A 104 11.02 6.14 32.01
C GLU A 104 12.15 5.11 32.15
N LYS A 105 12.35 4.29 31.12
CA LYS A 105 13.46 3.33 31.03
C LYS A 105 14.79 3.96 30.59
N LYS A 106 14.83 5.28 30.37
CA LYS A 106 16.02 6.03 29.89
C LYS A 106 16.55 5.52 28.55
N ILE A 107 15.64 5.12 27.67
CA ILE A 107 15.91 4.77 26.28
C ILE A 107 15.39 5.94 25.43
N LEU A 108 16.21 6.43 24.49
CA LEU A 108 15.82 7.55 23.64
C LEU A 108 14.79 7.07 22.61
N PHE A 109 13.57 7.58 22.71
CA PHE A 109 12.53 7.34 21.71
C PHE A 109 12.77 8.27 20.51
N ILE A 110 12.93 7.69 19.32
CA ILE A 110 13.13 8.47 18.08
C ILE A 110 11.75 8.81 17.50
N GLY A 111 11.21 9.94 17.93
CA GLY A 111 9.89 10.44 17.55
C GLY A 111 9.45 11.59 18.45
N PRO A 112 8.22 12.10 18.27
CA PRO A 112 7.70 13.17 19.09
C PRO A 112 7.48 12.73 20.55
N PRO A 113 7.47 13.67 21.50
CA PRO A 113 7.21 13.36 22.90
C PRO A 113 5.78 12.83 23.08
N ALA A 114 5.59 12.01 24.13
CA ALA A 114 4.30 11.41 24.45
C ALA A 114 3.16 12.45 24.61
N THR A 115 3.47 13.66 25.04
CA THR A 115 2.51 14.78 25.13
C THR A 115 1.99 15.22 23.77
N ALA A 116 2.87 15.35 22.76
CA ALA A 116 2.49 15.71 21.40
C ALA A 116 1.67 14.60 20.74
N ILE A 117 2.06 13.33 20.96
CA ILE A 117 1.30 12.17 20.47
C ILE A 117 -0.12 12.16 21.06
N ARG A 118 -0.27 12.36 22.39
CA ARG A 118 -1.61 12.42 23.02
C ARG A 118 -2.45 13.58 22.49
N ALA A 119 -1.83 14.74 22.26
CA ALA A 119 -2.55 15.92 21.77
C ALA A 119 -3.26 15.63 20.43
N MET A 120 -2.62 14.84 19.55
CA MET A 120 -3.14 14.51 18.22
C MET A 120 -3.89 13.16 18.16
N GLY A 121 -4.02 12.45 19.28
CA GLY A 121 -4.64 11.12 19.31
C GLY A 121 -6.17 11.11 19.15
N SER A 122 -6.85 12.25 19.34
CA SER A 122 -8.29 12.40 19.12
C SER A 122 -8.56 13.52 18.12
N LYS A 123 -9.46 13.27 17.15
CA LYS A 123 -9.79 14.22 16.09
C LYS A 123 -10.41 15.52 16.60
N SER A 124 -11.28 15.43 17.60
CA SER A 124 -11.91 16.62 18.19
C SER A 124 -10.88 17.50 18.89
N ASN A 125 -10.05 16.90 19.76
CA ASN A 125 -9.00 17.61 20.48
C ASN A 125 -7.97 18.21 19.52
N ALA A 126 -7.57 17.47 18.47
CA ALA A 126 -6.67 17.98 17.45
C ALA A 126 -7.24 19.22 16.76
N LYS A 127 -8.51 19.18 16.35
CA LYS A 127 -9.18 20.33 15.72
C LYS A 127 -9.29 21.53 16.65
N GLU A 128 -9.65 21.34 17.92
CA GLU A 128 -9.71 22.45 18.88
C GLU A 128 -8.35 23.14 19.05
N ILE A 129 -7.28 22.35 19.19
CA ILE A 129 -5.91 22.87 19.29
C ILE A 129 -5.53 23.64 18.01
N MET A 130 -5.84 23.10 16.83
CA MET A 130 -5.52 23.73 15.55
C MET A 130 -6.34 25.00 15.29
N ALA A 131 -7.62 25.02 15.70
CA ALA A 131 -8.48 26.20 15.64
C ALA A 131 -7.89 27.34 16.48
N GLN A 132 -7.48 27.04 17.72
CA GLN A 132 -6.86 28.02 18.62
C GLN A 132 -5.51 28.52 18.09
N ALA A 133 -4.79 27.69 17.34
CA ALA A 133 -3.53 28.04 16.69
C ALA A 133 -3.72 28.84 15.39
N GLY A 134 -4.95 29.07 14.93
CA GLY A 134 -5.24 29.77 13.68
C GLY A 134 -4.90 28.97 12.42
N VAL A 135 -4.77 27.64 12.54
CA VAL A 135 -4.59 26.77 11.37
C VAL A 135 -5.95 26.60 10.67
N PRO A 136 -6.04 26.78 9.34
CA PRO A 136 -7.29 26.64 8.61
C PRO A 136 -7.93 25.26 8.81
N LEU A 137 -9.22 25.22 9.13
CA LEU A 137 -9.99 24.00 9.34
C LEU A 137 -11.17 23.94 8.38
N ILE A 138 -11.55 22.71 8.01
CA ILE A 138 -12.82 22.49 7.29
C ILE A 138 -13.95 22.98 8.20
N PRO A 139 -14.87 23.81 7.68
CA PRO A 139 -16.07 24.21 8.41
C PRO A 139 -16.83 22.97 8.90
N GLY A 140 -17.18 22.96 10.18
CA GLY A 140 -17.79 21.78 10.77
C GLY A 140 -18.18 21.96 12.24
N TYR A 141 -18.90 20.96 12.75
CA TYR A 141 -19.38 20.89 14.12
C TYR A 141 -18.79 19.69 14.85
N HIS A 142 -18.18 19.94 16.00
CA HIS A 142 -17.47 18.93 16.80
C HIS A 142 -17.57 19.17 18.31
N SER A 143 -18.56 19.95 18.74
CA SER A 143 -18.73 20.35 20.14
C SER A 143 -19.38 19.25 21.00
N ALA A 144 -19.40 19.47 22.31
CA ALA A 144 -19.89 18.51 23.31
C ALA A 144 -21.39 18.19 23.22
N ASP A 145 -22.23 19.07 22.67
CA ASP A 145 -23.65 18.78 22.49
C ASP A 145 -23.86 17.85 21.28
N GLN A 146 -24.01 16.58 21.61
CA GLN A 146 -24.20 15.48 20.67
C GLN A 146 -25.68 15.09 20.54
N SER A 147 -26.64 15.98 20.81
CA SER A 147 -28.05 15.67 20.59
C SER A 147 -28.40 15.66 19.09
N ASP A 148 -29.25 14.74 18.66
CA ASP A 148 -29.63 14.65 17.23
C ASP A 148 -30.29 15.95 16.74
N GLN A 149 -31.05 16.63 17.59
CA GLN A 149 -31.63 17.94 17.27
C GLN A 149 -30.54 18.98 16.97
N ARG A 150 -29.47 19.01 17.76
CA ARG A 150 -28.35 19.93 17.55
C ARG A 150 -27.57 19.59 16.28
N LEU A 151 -27.28 18.30 16.06
CA LEU A 151 -26.62 17.83 14.85
C LEU A 151 -27.42 18.19 13.59
N VAL A 152 -28.75 18.08 13.62
CA VAL A 152 -29.62 18.48 12.50
C VAL A 152 -29.56 19.99 12.25
N GLN A 153 -29.58 20.82 13.30
CA GLN A 153 -29.48 22.27 13.16
C GLN A 153 -28.13 22.69 12.56
N GLU A 154 -27.04 22.09 13.02
CA GLU A 154 -25.69 22.39 12.55
C GLU A 154 -25.47 21.91 11.12
N ALA A 155 -25.98 20.73 10.76
CA ALA A 155 -26.00 20.24 9.40
C ALA A 155 -26.74 21.19 8.44
N GLN A 156 -27.89 21.73 8.86
CA GLN A 156 -28.63 22.71 8.08
C GLN A 156 -27.88 24.04 7.94
N ALA A 157 -27.13 24.46 8.98
CA ALA A 157 -26.32 25.67 8.94
C ALA A 157 -25.07 25.52 8.06
N LEU A 158 -24.44 24.34 8.04
CA LEU A 158 -23.29 24.01 7.19
C LEU A 158 -23.68 23.89 5.72
N GLY A 159 -24.89 23.38 5.43
CA GLY A 159 -25.33 23.06 4.09
C GLY A 159 -24.86 21.68 3.61
N TYR A 160 -25.30 21.29 2.41
CA TYR A 160 -25.03 19.99 1.81
C TYR A 160 -24.25 20.14 0.49
N PRO A 161 -23.42 19.15 0.10
CA PRO A 161 -23.15 17.90 0.80
C PRO A 161 -22.27 18.09 2.05
N LEU A 162 -22.47 17.22 3.05
CA LEU A 162 -21.68 17.18 4.28
C LEU A 162 -21.18 15.78 4.59
N LEU A 163 -20.19 15.67 5.47
CA LEU A 163 -19.57 14.44 5.90
C LEU A 163 -19.79 14.24 7.40
N ILE A 164 -20.41 13.13 7.76
CA ILE A 164 -20.47 12.65 9.14
C ILE A 164 -19.27 11.77 9.40
N LYS A 165 -18.54 12.01 10.50
CA LYS A 165 -17.42 11.19 10.96
C LYS A 165 -17.59 10.81 12.43
N ALA A 166 -17.10 9.64 12.81
CA ALA A 166 -16.89 9.32 14.22
C ALA A 166 -15.74 10.15 14.80
N VAL A 167 -15.89 10.62 16.04
CA VAL A 167 -14.82 11.35 16.77
C VAL A 167 -13.64 10.42 17.07
N SER A 168 -13.97 9.19 17.47
CA SER A 168 -13.00 8.11 17.73
C SER A 168 -12.80 7.25 16.48
N GLY A 169 -11.55 6.86 16.20
CA GLY A 169 -11.19 5.95 15.11
C GLY A 169 -10.51 6.60 13.89
N GLY A 170 -9.84 5.77 13.08
CA GLY A 170 -9.09 6.15 11.87
C GLY A 170 -9.43 5.27 10.66
N GLY A 171 -8.85 5.56 9.49
CA GLY A 171 -8.98 4.72 8.28
C GLY A 171 -10.35 4.74 7.59
N GLY A 172 -11.11 5.83 7.76
CA GLY A 172 -12.38 6.04 7.06
C GLY A 172 -13.60 5.23 7.54
N LYS A 173 -13.44 4.40 8.58
CA LYS A 173 -14.56 3.70 9.22
C LYS A 173 -15.52 4.69 9.91
N GLY A 174 -16.82 4.49 9.75
CA GLY A 174 -17.86 5.36 10.32
C GLY A 174 -18.03 6.72 9.61
N MET A 175 -17.49 6.88 8.40
CA MET A 175 -17.68 8.09 7.60
C MET A 175 -18.85 7.94 6.62
N ARG A 176 -19.74 8.94 6.54
CA ARG A 176 -20.83 8.96 5.54
C ARG A 176 -21.03 10.34 4.95
N ILE A 177 -21.10 10.38 3.62
CA ILE A 177 -21.47 11.58 2.88
C ILE A 177 -22.99 11.67 2.86
N ILE A 178 -23.51 12.85 3.22
CA ILE A 178 -24.93 13.17 3.23
C ILE A 178 -25.17 14.25 2.18
N HIS A 179 -25.93 13.91 1.14
CA HIS A 179 -26.16 14.80 0.00
C HIS A 179 -27.37 15.72 0.17
N CYS A 180 -28.35 15.33 0.99
CA CYS A 180 -29.54 16.12 1.25
C CYS A 180 -30.06 15.91 2.67
N SER A 181 -31.00 16.76 3.09
CA SER A 181 -31.53 16.78 4.46
C SER A 181 -32.30 15.53 4.85
N GLU A 182 -32.90 14.83 3.88
CA GLU A 182 -33.73 13.66 4.09
C GLU A 182 -32.91 12.46 4.59
N ASP A 183 -31.64 12.36 4.17
CA ASP A 183 -30.74 11.26 4.49
C ASP A 183 -30.06 11.43 5.87
N LEU A 184 -30.12 12.64 6.43
CA LEU A 184 -29.37 13.00 7.64
C LEU A 184 -29.74 12.16 8.88
N PRO A 185 -31.03 11.93 9.22
CA PRO A 185 -31.39 11.16 10.41
C PRO A 185 -30.89 9.71 10.36
N GLU A 186 -31.01 9.06 9.20
CA GLU A 186 -30.48 7.71 9.00
C GLU A 186 -28.94 7.70 9.02
N GLY A 187 -28.32 8.71 8.41
CA GLY A 187 -26.88 8.93 8.43
C GLY A 187 -26.31 8.99 9.86
N ILE A 188 -26.91 9.80 10.73
CA ILE A 188 -26.53 9.93 12.15
C ILE A 188 -26.69 8.60 12.89
N ALA A 189 -27.86 7.96 12.79
CA ALA A 189 -28.13 6.71 13.49
C ALA A 189 -27.20 5.57 13.05
N SER A 190 -26.88 5.55 11.75
CA SER A 190 -25.95 4.58 11.17
C SER A 190 -24.51 4.83 11.61
N ALA A 191 -24.04 6.08 11.55
CA ALA A 191 -22.69 6.45 12.00
C ALA A 191 -22.49 6.16 13.50
N ARG A 192 -23.47 6.44 14.36
CA ARG A 192 -23.40 6.10 15.80
C ARG A 192 -23.30 4.60 16.06
N ARG A 193 -24.07 3.78 15.34
CA ARG A 193 -24.02 2.31 15.50
C ARG A 193 -22.64 1.78 15.17
N GLU A 194 -22.08 2.23 14.05
CA GLU A 194 -20.75 1.83 13.59
C GLU A 194 -19.64 2.33 14.53
N ALA A 195 -19.72 3.58 14.98
CA ALA A 195 -18.78 4.15 15.93
C ALA A 195 -18.84 3.43 17.29
N GLY A 196 -20.05 3.16 17.79
CA GLY A 196 -20.28 2.43 19.03
C GLY A 196 -19.79 0.98 18.98
N SER A 197 -20.04 0.27 17.87
CA SER A 197 -19.59 -1.12 17.73
C SER A 197 -18.08 -1.23 17.52
N SER A 198 -17.47 -0.26 16.84
CA SER A 198 -16.06 -0.31 16.46
C SER A 198 -15.12 0.30 17.51
N PHE A 199 -15.58 1.36 18.19
CA PHE A 199 -14.74 2.19 19.06
C PHE A 199 -15.31 2.41 20.47
N GLY A 200 -16.55 1.96 20.74
CA GLY A 200 -17.21 2.18 22.03
C GLY A 200 -17.60 3.63 22.32
N ASP A 201 -17.44 4.53 21.33
CA ASP A 201 -17.78 5.95 21.39
C ASP A 201 -18.79 6.27 20.30
N THR A 202 -19.89 6.92 20.67
CA THR A 202 -20.98 7.28 19.74
C THR A 202 -20.96 8.75 19.35
N SER A 203 -19.92 9.48 19.74
CA SER A 203 -19.73 10.89 19.41
C SER A 203 -19.40 11.04 17.93
N LEU A 204 -20.07 12.01 17.29
CA LEU A 204 -19.96 12.31 15.87
C LEU A 204 -19.44 13.73 15.66
N LEU A 205 -18.94 13.93 14.45
CA LEU A 205 -18.42 15.17 13.92
C LEU A 205 -19.05 15.41 12.54
N LEU A 206 -19.47 16.65 12.28
CA LEU A 206 -20.00 17.07 10.99
C LEU A 206 -18.98 18.00 10.32
N GLU A 207 -18.74 17.81 9.03
CA GLU A 207 -17.87 18.67 8.21
C GLU A 207 -18.53 18.96 6.88
N SER A 208 -18.26 20.14 6.31
CA SER A 208 -18.55 20.39 4.90
C SER A 208 -17.80 19.37 4.03
N TYR A 209 -18.51 18.77 3.07
CA TYR A 209 -17.90 17.83 2.13
C TYR A 209 -17.35 18.59 0.93
N LEU A 210 -16.03 18.55 0.76
CA LEU A 210 -15.35 19.13 -0.40
C LEU A 210 -15.22 18.05 -1.48
N THR A 211 -15.59 18.37 -2.71
CA THR A 211 -15.47 17.46 -3.87
C THR A 211 -14.21 17.77 -4.66
N HIS A 212 -13.59 16.77 -5.29
CA HIS A 212 -12.41 16.93 -6.15
C HIS A 212 -11.23 17.58 -5.39
N THR A 213 -11.05 17.19 -4.13
CA THR A 213 -9.94 17.68 -3.32
C THR A 213 -8.66 16.97 -3.65
N ARG A 214 -7.54 17.63 -3.38
CA ARG A 214 -6.23 17.03 -3.36
C ARG A 214 -5.81 16.76 -1.92
N HIS A 215 -5.23 15.59 -1.67
CA HIS A 215 -4.59 15.29 -0.40
C HIS A 215 -3.14 15.72 -0.50
N VAL A 216 -2.82 16.88 0.08
CA VAL A 216 -1.48 17.46 0.08
C VAL A 216 -0.96 17.54 1.50
N GLU A 217 0.26 17.08 1.72
CA GLU A 217 0.85 16.98 3.05
C GLU A 217 2.20 17.68 3.11
N VAL A 218 2.55 18.19 4.29
CA VAL A 218 3.79 18.94 4.53
C VAL A 218 4.66 18.19 5.52
N GLN A 219 5.89 17.92 5.12
CA GLN A 219 6.89 17.32 6.00
C GLN A 219 7.43 18.36 6.97
N ILE A 220 7.38 18.10 8.27
CA ILE A 220 7.95 18.97 9.30
C ILE A 220 9.03 18.27 10.12
N PHE A 221 9.97 19.08 10.62
CA PHE A 221 11.01 18.66 11.56
C PHE A 221 11.18 19.70 12.67
N PHE A 222 11.35 19.19 13.89
CA PHE A 222 11.61 19.99 15.09
C PHE A 222 12.77 19.40 15.88
N ASP A 223 13.68 20.24 16.37
CA ASP A 223 14.72 19.81 17.30
C ASP A 223 14.42 20.21 18.76
N GLN A 224 15.20 19.66 19.69
CA GLN A 224 15.10 19.96 21.13
C GLN A 224 15.53 21.39 21.50
N HIS A 225 16.00 22.18 20.53
CA HIS A 225 16.50 23.55 20.72
C HIS A 225 15.48 24.59 20.25
N GLY A 226 14.28 24.17 19.85
CA GLY A 226 13.21 25.04 19.39
C GLY A 226 13.33 25.45 17.91
N ASN A 227 14.26 24.87 17.16
CA ASN A 227 14.33 25.09 15.71
C ASN A 227 13.31 24.21 15.00
N SER A 228 12.78 24.72 13.88
CA SER A 228 11.75 24.07 13.10
C SER A 228 11.96 24.32 11.62
N ILE A 229 11.72 23.32 10.78
CA ILE A 229 11.81 23.42 9.32
C ILE A 229 10.71 22.56 8.66
N PHE A 230 10.17 23.02 7.53
CA PHE A 230 9.32 22.19 6.68
C PHE A 230 10.06 21.83 5.38
N LEU A 231 9.98 20.56 4.99
CA LEU A 231 10.67 19.98 3.84
C LEU A 231 9.72 19.84 2.64
N PHE A 232 9.17 20.97 2.21
CA PHE A 232 8.18 21.06 1.12
C PHE A 232 6.94 20.17 1.35
N ASP A 233 6.21 19.97 0.27
CA ASP A 233 4.91 19.31 0.17
C ASP A 233 5.00 18.00 -0.64
N ARG A 234 4.06 17.10 -0.38
CA ARG A 234 3.80 15.90 -1.17
C ARG A 234 2.32 15.84 -1.54
N ASP A 235 2.03 15.40 -2.75
CA ASP A 235 0.68 15.05 -3.16
C ASP A 235 0.48 13.54 -3.05
N CYS A 236 -0.55 13.15 -2.31
CA CYS A 236 -0.94 11.78 -2.05
C CYS A 236 -2.40 11.51 -2.47
N SER A 237 -2.92 12.31 -3.41
CA SER A 237 -4.32 12.24 -3.85
C SER A 237 -4.66 10.91 -4.54
N LEU A 238 -3.68 10.26 -5.18
CA LEU A 238 -3.86 8.94 -5.78
C LEU A 238 -3.90 7.89 -4.66
N GLN A 239 -5.12 7.63 -4.20
CA GLN A 239 -5.42 6.68 -3.15
C GLN A 239 -6.63 5.81 -3.53
N ARG A 240 -6.67 4.59 -3.00
CA ARG A 240 -7.76 3.63 -3.16
C ARG A 240 -8.36 3.33 -1.79
N ARG A 241 -9.65 3.62 -1.56
CA ARG A 241 -10.31 3.39 -0.26
C ARG A 241 -9.47 3.92 0.92
N HIS A 242 -8.90 5.12 0.78
CA HIS A 242 -8.00 5.77 1.74
C HIS A 242 -6.61 5.12 1.93
N GLN A 243 -6.22 4.17 1.08
CA GLN A 243 -4.86 3.62 0.99
C GLN A 243 -4.09 4.37 -0.11
N LYS A 244 -3.03 5.12 0.25
CA LYS A 244 -2.15 5.83 -0.69
C LYS A 244 -1.42 4.81 -1.59
N ILE A 245 -1.36 5.07 -2.90
CA ILE A 245 -0.76 4.15 -3.90
C ILE A 245 0.34 4.80 -4.75
N ILE A 246 0.18 6.09 -5.07
CA ILE A 246 1.16 6.90 -5.78
C ILE A 246 1.29 8.22 -5.02
N GLU A 247 2.53 8.61 -4.75
CA GLU A 247 2.87 9.85 -4.06
C GLU A 247 3.90 10.62 -4.85
N GLU A 248 3.80 11.93 -4.90
CA GLU A 248 4.75 12.76 -5.62
C GLU A 248 5.16 14.03 -4.87
N ALA A 249 6.40 14.47 -5.08
CA ALA A 249 6.96 15.66 -4.47
C ALA A 249 7.78 16.45 -5.49
N PRO A 250 7.64 17.80 -5.55
CA PRO A 250 6.60 18.60 -4.88
C PRO A 250 5.20 18.33 -5.46
N ALA A 251 4.14 18.80 -4.80
CA ALA A 251 2.78 18.66 -5.32
C ALA A 251 2.63 19.41 -6.66
N PRO A 252 2.11 18.76 -7.72
CA PRO A 252 2.05 19.35 -9.04
C PRO A 252 1.12 20.57 -9.09
N GLY A 253 1.51 21.62 -9.82
CA GLY A 253 0.67 22.79 -10.04
C GLY A 253 0.39 23.67 -8.82
N LEU A 254 0.97 23.38 -7.65
CA LEU A 254 0.77 24.19 -6.44
C LEU A 254 1.65 25.45 -6.49
N ALA A 255 1.02 26.62 -6.34
CA ALA A 255 1.69 27.92 -6.32
C ALA A 255 2.64 28.06 -5.11
N ASP A 256 3.77 28.75 -5.29
CA ASP A 256 4.77 28.93 -4.23
C ASP A 256 4.23 29.68 -3.00
N SER A 257 3.28 30.59 -3.21
CA SER A 257 2.58 31.29 -2.11
C SER A 257 1.78 30.32 -1.25
N THR A 258 1.00 29.44 -1.88
CA THR A 258 0.17 28.44 -1.20
C THR A 258 1.04 27.40 -0.50
N ARG A 259 2.07 26.90 -1.17
CA ARG A 259 3.09 26.02 -0.58
C ARG A 259 3.74 26.62 0.67
N LYS A 260 4.13 27.89 0.60
CA LYS A 260 4.70 28.60 1.75
C LYS A 260 3.67 28.75 2.88
N ALA A 261 2.44 29.12 2.58
CA ALA A 261 1.37 29.26 3.56
C ALA A 261 1.06 27.94 4.27
N MET A 262 0.98 26.83 3.52
CA MET A 262 0.82 25.49 4.08
C MET A 262 2.01 25.10 4.96
N GLY A 263 3.24 25.41 4.52
CA GLY A 263 4.47 25.21 5.29
C GLY A 263 4.46 25.95 6.63
N GLU A 264 4.09 27.23 6.62
CA GLU A 264 3.98 28.05 7.82
C GLU A 264 2.86 27.57 8.76
N ALA A 265 1.71 27.16 8.20
CA ALA A 265 0.63 26.56 8.96
C ALA A 265 1.06 25.23 9.62
N ALA A 266 1.79 24.37 8.90
CA ALA A 266 2.31 23.11 9.42
C ALA A 266 3.32 23.31 10.56
N ILE A 267 4.21 24.31 10.44
CA ILE A 267 5.13 24.69 11.51
C ILE A 267 4.36 25.23 12.72
N THR A 268 3.32 26.03 12.49
CA THR A 268 2.46 26.54 13.57
C THR A 268 1.76 25.40 14.30
N ALA A 269 1.21 24.43 13.57
CA ALA A 269 0.61 23.22 14.13
C ALA A 269 1.61 22.46 15.02
N GLY A 270 2.82 22.18 14.51
CA GLY A 270 3.87 21.49 15.27
C GLY A 270 4.34 22.24 16.51
N LYS A 271 4.50 23.57 16.44
CA LYS A 271 4.87 24.40 17.60
C LYS A 271 3.83 24.34 18.71
N THR A 272 2.55 24.42 18.35
CA THR A 272 1.44 24.42 19.32
C THR A 272 1.42 23.16 20.18
N ILE A 273 1.77 22.01 19.60
CA ILE A 273 1.77 20.71 20.31
C ILE A 273 3.12 20.34 20.92
N GLY A 274 4.13 21.22 20.82
CA GLY A 274 5.49 20.95 21.29
C GLY A 274 6.12 19.75 20.59
N TYR A 275 6.00 19.69 19.27
CA TYR A 275 6.47 18.57 18.45
C TYR A 275 8.01 18.45 18.47
N GLU A 276 8.53 17.23 18.29
CA GLU A 276 9.96 16.91 18.14
C GLU A 276 10.13 15.82 17.08
N GLY A 277 11.27 15.82 16.37
CA GLY A 277 11.57 14.83 15.35
C GLY A 277 10.82 15.09 14.04
N ALA A 278 10.60 14.03 13.26
CA ALA A 278 9.88 14.09 11.99
C ALA A 278 8.37 13.95 12.21
N GLY A 279 7.58 14.74 11.50
CA GLY A 279 6.12 14.63 11.46
C GLY A 279 5.57 15.06 10.12
N THR A 280 4.30 14.75 9.86
CA THR A 280 3.63 15.23 8.65
C THR A 280 2.29 15.84 9.01
N VAL A 281 2.03 17.02 8.47
CA VAL A 281 0.74 17.70 8.59
C VAL A 281 -0.02 17.50 7.29
N GLU A 282 -1.17 16.84 7.36
CA GLU A 282 -2.00 16.53 6.19
C GLU A 282 -3.07 17.60 5.99
N PHE A 283 -3.25 18.03 4.74
CA PHE A 283 -4.24 19.02 4.33
C PHE A 283 -5.11 18.48 3.18
N LEU A 284 -6.37 18.90 3.16
CA LEU A 284 -7.18 18.90 1.95
C LEU A 284 -6.99 20.24 1.24
N LEU A 285 -6.62 20.18 -0.03
CA LEU A 285 -6.54 21.32 -0.92
C LEU A 285 -7.76 21.29 -1.86
N SER A 286 -8.51 22.37 -1.90
CA SER A 286 -9.60 22.61 -2.84
C SER A 286 -9.32 23.94 -3.52
N ASP A 287 -9.11 23.91 -4.84
CA ASP A 287 -8.62 25.06 -5.59
C ASP A 287 -7.30 25.60 -4.99
N ASP A 288 -7.29 26.85 -4.48
CA ASP A 288 -6.15 27.48 -3.82
C ASP A 288 -6.28 27.50 -2.28
N GLU A 289 -7.40 27.00 -1.73
CA GLU A 289 -7.67 26.97 -0.29
C GLU A 289 -7.30 25.61 0.30
N PHE A 290 -6.67 25.63 1.48
CA PHE A 290 -6.24 24.41 2.17
C PHE A 290 -6.83 24.33 3.57
N TYR A 291 -7.10 23.10 4.01
CA TYR A 291 -7.72 22.81 5.29
C TYR A 291 -7.02 21.67 6.00
N PHE A 292 -6.70 21.86 7.27
CA PHE A 292 -6.04 20.85 8.09
C PHE A 292 -6.93 19.62 8.28
N MET A 293 -6.32 18.44 8.08
CA MET A 293 -6.93 17.14 8.35
C MET A 293 -6.44 16.58 9.67
N GLU A 294 -5.14 16.29 9.75
CA GLU A 294 -4.51 15.66 10.90
C GLU A 294 -2.98 15.88 10.93
N VAL A 295 -2.36 15.55 12.06
CA VAL A 295 -0.90 15.45 12.18
C VAL A 295 -0.55 13.98 12.41
N ASN A 296 0.20 13.40 11.48
CA ASN A 296 0.80 12.09 11.67
C ASN A 296 2.08 12.24 12.48
N THR A 297 2.09 11.68 13.69
CA THR A 297 3.12 11.90 14.72
C THR A 297 4.34 10.98 14.54
N ARG A 298 4.75 10.79 13.28
CA ARG A 298 5.73 9.78 12.86
C ARG A 298 6.37 10.14 11.51
N LEU A 299 7.37 9.36 11.12
CA LEU A 299 7.84 9.32 9.74
C LEU A 299 6.72 8.77 8.83
N GLN A 300 6.48 9.41 7.69
CA GLN A 300 5.53 8.89 6.70
C GLN A 300 6.18 7.82 5.82
N VAL A 301 5.36 6.94 5.24
CA VAL A 301 5.83 5.84 4.38
C VAL A 301 6.53 6.40 3.14
N GLU A 302 5.92 7.43 2.58
CA GLU A 302 6.25 8.21 1.39
C GLU A 302 7.31 9.30 1.61
N HIS A 303 8.00 9.30 2.76
CA HIS A 303 9.13 10.20 2.97
C HIS A 303 10.22 10.15 1.87
N PRO A 304 10.49 9.02 1.14
CA PRO A 304 11.54 8.99 0.14
C PRO A 304 11.38 10.01 -0.99
N VAL A 305 10.14 10.39 -1.39
CA VAL A 305 9.97 11.43 -2.42
C VAL A 305 10.49 12.78 -1.93
N THR A 306 10.29 13.10 -0.65
CA THR A 306 10.88 14.29 0.00
C THR A 306 12.40 14.18 0.07
N GLU A 307 12.94 13.01 0.42
CA GLU A 307 14.40 12.80 0.47
C GLU A 307 15.05 13.05 -0.89
N LEU A 308 14.44 12.60 -1.99
CA LEU A 308 15.01 12.74 -3.33
C LEU A 308 15.01 14.18 -3.85
N ILE A 309 13.97 14.98 -3.55
CA ILE A 309 13.96 16.40 -3.96
C ILE A 309 14.83 17.29 -3.08
N THR A 310 15.08 16.90 -1.83
CA THR A 310 15.86 17.71 -0.86
C THR A 310 17.30 17.25 -0.70
N GLY A 311 17.62 15.99 -1.02
CA GLY A 311 18.91 15.37 -0.71
C GLY A 311 19.13 15.05 0.77
N ILE A 312 18.08 15.07 1.59
CA ILE A 312 18.15 14.87 3.04
C ILE A 312 17.80 13.42 3.39
N ASP A 313 18.64 12.74 4.16
CA ASP A 313 18.28 11.48 4.84
C ASP A 313 17.49 11.81 6.12
N MET A 314 16.17 11.63 6.06
CA MET A 314 15.26 12.00 7.13
C MET A 314 15.40 11.10 8.35
N VAL A 315 15.72 9.81 8.15
CA VAL A 315 16.01 8.89 9.26
C VAL A 315 17.30 9.31 9.97
N GLU A 316 18.31 9.77 9.23
CA GLU A 316 19.55 10.29 9.81
C GLU A 316 19.26 11.52 10.68
N TRP A 317 18.41 12.44 10.18
CA TRP A 317 17.97 13.61 10.96
C TRP A 317 17.20 13.22 12.21
N GLN A 318 16.27 12.27 12.14
CA GLN A 318 15.54 11.78 13.31
C GLN A 318 16.50 11.25 14.40
N ILE A 319 17.51 10.47 14.02
CA ILE A 319 18.51 9.93 14.95
C ILE A 319 19.34 11.07 15.59
N ARG A 320 19.82 12.03 14.78
CA ARG A 320 20.59 13.19 15.27
C ARG A 320 19.79 14.04 16.24
N ILE A 321 18.55 14.35 15.91
CA ILE A 321 17.65 15.14 16.74
C ILE A 321 17.37 14.44 18.07
N ALA A 322 17.05 13.15 18.03
CA ALA A 322 16.84 12.36 19.25
C ALA A 322 18.10 12.29 20.13
N ASN A 323 19.29 12.41 19.52
CA ASN A 323 20.58 12.53 20.20
C ASN A 323 20.89 13.97 20.69
N GLY A 324 19.94 14.89 20.57
CA GLY A 324 20.05 16.27 21.03
C GLY A 324 20.83 17.21 20.10
N GLU A 325 21.11 16.80 18.85
CA GLU A 325 21.70 17.68 17.85
C GLU A 325 20.69 18.71 17.33
N LYS A 326 21.19 19.82 16.80
CA LYS A 326 20.38 20.85 16.14
C LYS A 326 20.09 20.47 14.69
N LEU A 327 19.02 21.03 14.12
CA LEU A 327 18.78 20.97 12.68
C LEU A 327 20.00 21.54 11.92
N PRO A 328 20.52 20.82 10.92
CA PRO A 328 21.75 21.22 10.24
C PRO A 328 21.56 22.33 9.21
N ILE A 329 20.31 22.57 8.78
CA ILE A 329 19.95 23.50 7.71
C ILE A 329 18.79 24.38 8.17
N GLU A 330 18.82 25.65 7.78
CA GLU A 330 17.75 26.63 8.00
C GLU A 330 16.81 26.69 6.78
N GLN A 331 15.53 27.07 6.98
CA GLN A 331 14.50 27.09 5.92
C GLN A 331 14.94 27.80 4.64
N GLY A 332 15.64 28.94 4.75
CA GLY A 332 16.08 29.74 3.60
C GLY A 332 17.21 29.15 2.77
N LYS A 333 17.87 28.07 3.25
CA LYS A 333 18.94 27.35 2.55
C LYS A 333 18.45 26.02 1.96
N LEU A 334 17.17 25.70 2.15
CA LEU A 334 16.58 24.48 1.61
C LEU A 334 16.32 24.67 0.10
N HIS A 335 16.75 23.69 -0.69
CA HIS A 335 16.53 23.67 -2.13
C HIS A 335 15.64 22.49 -2.50
N CYS A 336 14.66 22.75 -3.37
CA CYS A 336 13.88 21.70 -4.03
C CYS A 336 14.49 21.46 -5.41
N ASN A 337 14.99 20.25 -5.65
CA ASN A 337 15.62 19.87 -6.91
C ASN A 337 14.77 18.82 -7.62
N GLY A 338 14.34 19.14 -8.84
CA GLY A 338 13.59 18.21 -9.69
C GLY A 338 12.24 17.80 -9.09
N HIS A 339 11.82 16.58 -9.41
CA HIS A 339 10.55 15.98 -9.03
C HIS A 339 10.75 14.51 -8.72
N ALA A 340 10.08 14.00 -7.70
CA ALA A 340 10.12 12.60 -7.32
C ALA A 340 8.71 12.01 -7.26
N ILE A 341 8.59 10.75 -7.67
CA ILE A 341 7.33 9.99 -7.62
C ILE A 341 7.60 8.60 -7.08
N GLU A 342 6.80 8.17 -6.13
CA GLU A 342 6.81 6.85 -5.50
C GLU A 342 5.57 6.05 -5.91
N ALA A 343 5.75 4.75 -6.06
CA ALA A 343 4.69 3.78 -6.20
C ALA A 343 4.84 2.66 -5.16
N ARG A 344 3.73 2.32 -4.48
CA ARG A 344 3.68 1.21 -3.53
C ARG A 344 3.30 -0.09 -4.22
N ILE A 345 4.25 -1.03 -4.27
CA ILE A 345 3.99 -2.40 -4.75
C ILE A 345 3.34 -3.17 -3.61
N TYR A 346 2.06 -3.52 -3.78
CA TYR A 346 1.29 -4.35 -2.87
C TYR A 346 1.08 -5.75 -3.47
N ALA A 347 1.16 -6.77 -2.63
CA ALA A 347 0.66 -8.11 -2.93
C ALA A 347 -0.86 -8.13 -2.81
N GLU A 348 -1.53 -7.54 -3.79
CA GLU A 348 -2.98 -7.41 -3.91
C GLU A 348 -3.39 -7.77 -5.35
N ASP A 349 -4.64 -8.21 -5.54
CA ASP A 349 -5.21 -8.56 -6.85
C ASP A 349 -6.16 -7.49 -7.37
N PRO A 350 -5.70 -6.53 -8.21
CA PRO A 350 -6.54 -5.44 -8.71
C PRO A 350 -7.80 -5.91 -9.46
N ASP A 351 -7.76 -7.09 -10.09
CA ASP A 351 -8.89 -7.66 -10.84
C ASP A 351 -9.95 -8.29 -9.94
N ASN A 352 -9.62 -8.50 -8.66
CA ASN A 352 -10.51 -9.12 -7.68
C ASN A 352 -10.60 -8.26 -6.41
N ASP A 353 -11.01 -7.01 -6.60
CA ASP A 353 -11.22 -6.01 -5.55
C ASP A 353 -9.99 -5.78 -4.63
N PHE A 354 -8.78 -5.99 -5.17
CA PHE A 354 -7.51 -5.91 -4.46
C PHE A 354 -7.47 -6.80 -3.23
N LEU A 355 -7.98 -8.03 -3.37
CA LEU A 355 -7.79 -9.04 -2.35
C LEU A 355 -6.29 -9.28 -2.11
N PRO A 356 -5.83 -9.44 -0.86
CA PRO A 356 -4.42 -9.61 -0.57
C PRO A 356 -3.97 -10.98 -1.02
N SER A 357 -2.73 -11.03 -1.50
CA SER A 357 -2.06 -12.23 -1.95
C SER A 357 -0.95 -12.60 -0.96
N ALA A 358 -1.09 -13.75 -0.31
CA ALA A 358 -0.08 -14.32 0.56
C ALA A 358 0.53 -15.58 -0.08
N GLY A 359 1.80 -15.85 0.20
CA GLY A 359 2.51 -16.98 -0.40
C GLY A 359 4.00 -16.73 -0.61
N ARG A 360 4.64 -17.63 -1.35
CA ARG A 360 6.09 -17.60 -1.58
C ARG A 360 6.45 -16.77 -2.81
N LEU A 361 7.46 -15.93 -2.68
CA LEU A 361 8.13 -15.26 -3.80
C LEU A 361 9.10 -16.23 -4.47
N PHE A 362 8.66 -16.93 -5.51
CA PHE A 362 9.54 -17.83 -6.29
C PHE A 362 10.65 -17.06 -7.01
N TYR A 363 10.33 -15.86 -7.49
CA TYR A 363 11.28 -14.96 -8.09
C TYR A 363 10.97 -13.52 -7.69
N MET A 364 12.02 -12.75 -7.41
CA MET A 364 11.92 -11.32 -7.16
C MET A 364 13.14 -10.62 -7.80
N GLY A 365 12.89 -9.95 -8.91
CA GLY A 365 13.87 -9.12 -9.62
C GLY A 365 13.50 -7.65 -9.53
N TRP A 366 14.20 -6.89 -8.68
CA TRP A 366 14.07 -5.44 -8.63
C TRP A 366 14.85 -4.78 -9.77
N PRO A 367 14.42 -3.60 -10.27
CA PRO A 367 15.23 -2.81 -11.18
C PRO A 367 16.54 -2.38 -10.51
N LYS A 368 17.57 -2.15 -11.31
CA LYS A 368 18.87 -1.70 -10.80
C LYS A 368 18.75 -0.28 -10.23
N GLN A 369 19.03 -0.13 -8.95
CA GLN A 369 19.08 1.18 -8.30
C GLN A 369 20.18 2.07 -8.92
N ASN A 370 19.85 3.34 -9.11
CA ASN A 370 20.72 4.37 -9.67
C ASN A 370 20.23 5.76 -9.22
N ASP A 371 20.84 6.83 -9.70
CA ASP A 371 20.52 8.21 -9.29
C ASP A 371 19.06 8.62 -9.55
N HIS A 372 18.35 7.92 -10.44
CA HIS A 372 16.96 8.19 -10.79
C HIS A 372 15.96 7.16 -10.28
N VAL A 373 16.40 5.99 -9.80
CA VAL A 373 15.52 4.91 -9.35
C VAL A 373 16.04 4.33 -8.05
N ARG A 374 15.23 4.43 -7.00
CA ARG A 374 15.45 3.88 -5.67
C ARG A 374 14.40 2.82 -5.37
N ILE A 375 14.82 1.76 -4.67
CA ILE A 375 13.93 0.69 -4.24
C ILE A 375 14.10 0.49 -2.73
N ASP A 376 13.02 0.75 -2.00
CA ASP A 376 12.93 0.44 -0.58
C ASP A 376 12.04 -0.81 -0.42
N SER A 377 12.67 -1.98 -0.23
CA SER A 377 11.95 -3.26 -0.09
C SER A 377 12.18 -3.90 1.26
N GLY A 378 11.17 -4.66 1.71
CA GLY A 378 11.21 -5.51 2.90
C GLY A 378 11.20 -7.00 2.58
N VAL A 379 11.28 -7.37 1.31
CA VAL A 379 11.22 -8.76 0.84
C VAL A 379 12.35 -9.05 -0.15
N GLN A 380 12.73 -10.32 -0.22
CA GLN A 380 13.69 -10.83 -1.19
C GLN A 380 13.17 -12.13 -1.82
N GLN A 381 13.85 -12.56 -2.89
CA GLN A 381 13.54 -13.84 -3.53
C GLN A 381 13.61 -14.98 -2.51
N GLY A 382 12.58 -15.83 -2.49
CA GLY A 382 12.47 -16.95 -1.57
C GLY A 382 11.64 -16.67 -0.33
N ASP A 383 11.40 -15.40 0.02
CA ASP A 383 10.60 -15.04 1.19
C ASP A 383 9.14 -15.51 1.06
N VAL A 384 8.47 -15.64 2.20
CA VAL A 384 7.04 -15.92 2.29
C VAL A 384 6.33 -14.68 2.81
N VAL A 385 5.43 -14.12 2.01
CA VAL A 385 4.53 -13.04 2.41
C VAL A 385 3.38 -13.65 3.19
N SER A 386 3.37 -13.41 4.51
CA SER A 386 2.36 -13.94 5.42
C SER A 386 1.07 -13.11 5.44
N SER A 387 -0.07 -13.72 5.80
CA SER A 387 -1.34 -13.02 5.99
C SER A 387 -1.44 -12.15 7.26
N TRP A 388 -0.43 -12.18 8.15
CA TRP A 388 -0.45 -11.49 9.44
C TRP A 388 -0.16 -9.99 9.36
N TYR A 389 0.44 -9.53 8.28
CA TYR A 389 0.99 -8.18 8.16
C TYR A 389 0.59 -7.50 6.86
N ASP A 390 0.89 -6.21 6.77
CA ASP A 390 0.65 -5.36 5.61
C ASP A 390 1.18 -5.97 4.29
N PRO A 391 0.44 -5.87 3.17
CA PRO A 391 0.83 -6.49 1.89
C PRO A 391 1.88 -5.73 1.09
N MET A 392 2.42 -4.61 1.58
CA MET A 392 3.41 -3.84 0.85
C MET A 392 4.73 -4.62 0.74
N LEU A 393 5.14 -4.92 -0.50
CA LEU A 393 6.38 -5.61 -0.81
C LEU A 393 7.55 -4.62 -0.87
N ALA A 394 7.33 -3.48 -1.53
CA ALA A 394 8.33 -2.46 -1.74
C ALA A 394 7.73 -1.12 -2.16
N LYS A 395 8.56 -0.09 -2.09
CA LYS A 395 8.34 1.21 -2.69
C LYS A 395 9.32 1.37 -3.85
N VAL A 396 8.79 1.70 -5.02
CA VAL A 396 9.59 2.04 -6.21
C VAL A 396 9.54 3.53 -6.36
N ILE A 397 10.69 4.19 -6.21
CA ILE A 397 10.77 5.64 -6.19
C ILE A 397 11.64 6.10 -7.35
N SER A 398 11.16 7.12 -8.04
CA SER A 398 11.87 7.75 -9.15
C SER A 398 12.17 9.21 -8.85
N TRP A 399 13.22 9.73 -9.49
CA TRP A 399 13.50 11.16 -9.53
C TRP A 399 13.91 11.60 -10.94
N GLY A 400 13.49 12.80 -11.32
CA GLY A 400 13.91 13.48 -12.55
C GLY A 400 13.97 14.99 -12.37
N GLU A 401 14.57 15.69 -13.33
CA GLU A 401 14.65 17.16 -13.38
C GLU A 401 13.28 17.83 -13.48
N ASN A 402 12.27 17.10 -13.96
CA ASN A 402 10.88 17.51 -14.00
C ASN A 402 9.94 16.31 -13.82
N ARG A 403 8.67 16.59 -13.57
CA ARG A 403 7.63 15.58 -13.34
C ARG A 403 7.54 14.53 -14.45
N ASN A 404 7.56 14.94 -15.71
CA ASN A 404 7.46 14.00 -16.85
C ASN A 404 8.65 13.03 -16.89
N GLN A 405 9.86 13.51 -16.59
CA GLN A 405 11.03 12.64 -16.49
C GLN A 405 10.90 11.67 -15.31
N ALA A 406 10.42 12.11 -14.16
CA ALA A 406 10.17 11.24 -13.01
C ALA A 406 9.13 10.16 -13.36
N ILE A 407 8.00 10.51 -13.99
CA ILE A 407 6.99 9.55 -14.46
C ILE A 407 7.63 8.51 -15.38
N ASN A 408 8.36 8.94 -16.42
CA ASN A 408 9.01 8.03 -17.36
C ASN A 408 9.99 7.08 -16.66
N LYS A 409 10.73 7.58 -15.67
CA LYS A 409 11.67 6.76 -14.88
C LYS A 409 10.97 5.80 -13.94
N LEU A 410 9.85 6.18 -13.35
CA LEU A 410 9.01 5.29 -12.55
C LEU A 410 8.40 4.19 -13.41
N THR A 411 7.83 4.54 -14.55
CA THR A 411 7.29 3.57 -15.52
C THR A 411 8.37 2.59 -15.97
N GLU A 412 9.57 3.08 -16.29
CA GLU A 412 10.72 2.22 -16.62
C GLU A 412 11.09 1.29 -15.44
N GLY A 413 11.15 1.83 -14.22
CA GLY A 413 11.44 1.07 -13.00
C GLY A 413 10.43 -0.05 -12.75
N LEU A 414 9.13 0.26 -12.80
CA LEU A 414 8.04 -0.70 -12.64
C LEU A 414 8.04 -1.75 -13.75
N SER A 415 8.30 -1.34 -15.00
CA SER A 415 8.38 -2.26 -16.13
C SER A 415 9.49 -3.32 -15.95
N LYS A 416 10.53 -2.98 -15.17
CA LYS A 416 11.67 -3.85 -14.83
C LYS A 416 11.57 -4.48 -13.43
N THR A 417 10.40 -4.40 -12.79
CA THR A 417 10.07 -5.15 -11.58
C THR A 417 9.46 -6.49 -11.97
N TYR A 418 10.14 -7.58 -11.62
CA TYR A 418 9.78 -8.94 -12.01
C TYR A 418 9.48 -9.79 -10.77
N GLN A 419 8.21 -9.96 -10.44
CA GLN A 419 7.75 -10.73 -9.31
C GLN A 419 7.02 -11.98 -9.79
N VAL A 420 7.37 -13.16 -9.25
CA VAL A 420 6.64 -14.41 -9.51
C VAL A 420 6.29 -15.10 -8.21
N GLY A 421 5.04 -15.52 -8.10
CA GLY A 421 4.51 -16.35 -7.01
C GLY A 421 3.31 -15.76 -6.27
N LEU A 422 3.05 -14.47 -6.46
CA LEU A 422 1.91 -13.76 -5.89
C LEU A 422 1.20 -12.99 -7.02
N ILE A 423 0.00 -12.53 -6.71
CA ILE A 423 -0.65 -11.47 -7.47
C ILE A 423 -0.23 -10.14 -6.81
N ASP A 424 0.11 -9.17 -7.64
CA ASP A 424 0.53 -7.83 -7.21
C ASP A 424 -0.14 -6.74 -8.04
N ASN A 425 0.00 -5.50 -7.60
CA ASN A 425 -0.60 -4.33 -8.24
C ASN A 425 0.32 -3.65 -9.29
N ARG A 426 1.42 -4.28 -9.74
CA ARG A 426 2.40 -3.65 -10.67
C ARG A 426 1.74 -3.11 -11.93
N ASP A 427 0.96 -3.94 -12.61
CA ASP A 427 0.38 -3.61 -13.92
C ASP A 427 -0.73 -2.55 -13.79
N TYR A 428 -1.43 -2.56 -12.65
CA TYR A 428 -2.36 -1.51 -12.28
C TYR A 428 -1.65 -0.15 -12.09
N LEU A 429 -0.50 -0.13 -11.40
CA LEU A 429 0.31 1.08 -11.25
C LEU A 429 0.85 1.60 -12.60
N LEU A 430 1.30 0.71 -13.48
CA LEU A 430 1.71 1.09 -14.85
C LEU A 430 0.56 1.76 -15.61
N SER A 431 -0.65 1.22 -15.49
CA SER A 431 -1.85 1.78 -16.13
C SER A 431 -2.21 3.16 -15.59
N LEU A 432 -2.09 3.37 -14.27
CA LEU A 432 -2.31 4.68 -13.64
C LEU A 432 -1.34 5.75 -14.15
N LEU A 433 -0.04 5.41 -14.23
CA LEU A 433 1.00 6.34 -14.68
C LEU A 433 0.84 6.75 -16.15
N GLN A 434 0.15 5.93 -16.95
CA GLN A 434 -0.13 6.19 -18.36
C GLN A 434 -1.47 6.89 -18.58
N HIS A 435 -2.27 7.13 -17.54
CA HIS A 435 -3.56 7.78 -17.67
C HIS A 435 -3.40 9.27 -18.02
N ASP A 436 -4.14 9.73 -19.03
CA ASP A 436 -4.08 11.10 -19.56
C ASP A 436 -4.21 12.19 -18.46
N GLU A 437 -5.18 12.03 -17.56
CA GLU A 437 -5.42 13.01 -16.48
C GLU A 437 -4.27 13.04 -15.46
N PHE A 438 -3.66 11.88 -15.19
CA PHE A 438 -2.48 11.82 -14.33
C PHE A 438 -1.28 12.52 -15.00
N LEU A 439 -1.08 12.30 -16.31
CA LEU A 439 -0.02 12.97 -17.08
C LEU A 439 -0.23 14.50 -17.13
N ARG A 440 -1.48 14.97 -17.23
CA ARG A 440 -1.84 16.39 -17.16
C ARG A 440 -1.67 17.00 -15.77
N GLY A 441 -1.57 16.17 -14.73
CA GLY A 441 -1.51 16.62 -13.33
C GLY A 441 -2.87 16.98 -12.75
N ASN A 442 -3.96 16.56 -13.40
CA ASN A 442 -5.32 16.72 -12.88
C ASN A 442 -5.63 15.53 -11.96
N ILE A 443 -5.20 15.64 -10.72
CA ILE A 443 -5.29 14.59 -9.70
C ILE A 443 -6.17 15.04 -8.54
N HIS A 444 -6.93 14.11 -7.98
CA HIS A 444 -7.84 14.34 -6.85
C HIS A 444 -8.10 13.03 -6.09
N THR A 445 -8.67 13.12 -4.89
CA THR A 445 -8.86 11.99 -3.97
C THR A 445 -9.82 10.91 -4.49
N GLU A 446 -10.69 11.27 -5.44
CA GLU A 446 -11.63 10.36 -6.10
C GLU A 446 -11.07 9.83 -7.44
N PHE A 447 -9.84 10.14 -7.84
CA PHE A 447 -9.29 9.78 -9.16
C PHE A 447 -9.42 8.28 -9.48
N VAL A 448 -9.00 7.42 -8.54
CA VAL A 448 -9.12 5.95 -8.70
C VAL A 448 -10.58 5.54 -8.76
N HIS A 449 -11.45 6.23 -8.04
CA HIS A 449 -12.89 6.01 -8.12
C HIS A 449 -13.40 6.35 -9.52
N ASP A 450 -13.14 7.54 -10.03
CA ASP A 450 -13.75 8.02 -11.27
C ASP A 450 -13.25 7.28 -12.51
N TYR A 451 -11.97 6.93 -12.56
CA TYR A 451 -11.36 6.35 -13.76
C TYR A 451 -11.14 4.83 -13.69
N PHE A 452 -11.15 4.24 -12.48
CA PHE A 452 -10.81 2.82 -12.28
C PHE A 452 -11.87 2.02 -11.48
N HIS A 453 -13.06 2.58 -11.16
CA HIS A 453 -14.09 1.87 -10.34
C HIS A 453 -14.68 0.60 -10.93
N ARG A 454 -14.56 0.39 -12.23
CA ARG A 454 -14.93 -0.91 -12.80
C ARG A 454 -13.70 -1.78 -12.69
N VAL A 455 -13.72 -2.71 -11.74
CA VAL A 455 -12.77 -3.82 -11.46
C VAL A 455 -12.58 -4.78 -12.68
N ASN A 456 -12.98 -4.34 -13.87
CA ASN A 456 -12.52 -4.81 -15.18
C ASN A 456 -11.71 -3.69 -15.86
N SER A 457 -10.86 -2.97 -15.11
CA SER A 457 -10.10 -1.82 -15.59
C SER A 457 -8.95 -2.34 -16.46
N ASN A 458 -9.29 -2.54 -17.74
CA ASN A 458 -8.60 -3.29 -18.79
C ASN A 458 -8.54 -4.81 -18.55
N PRO A 459 -9.58 -5.60 -18.95
CA PRO A 459 -9.26 -6.93 -19.45
C PRO A 459 -8.15 -6.73 -20.46
N MET A 460 -7.00 -7.38 -20.21
CA MET A 460 -5.85 -7.38 -21.08
C MET A 460 -6.31 -7.31 -22.53
N ASN A 461 -6.02 -6.20 -23.20
CA ASN A 461 -6.64 -5.97 -24.50
C ASN A 461 -6.16 -7.07 -25.47
N THR A 462 -6.91 -7.31 -26.54
CA THR A 462 -6.58 -8.40 -27.47
C THR A 462 -5.13 -8.29 -27.95
N ALA A 463 -4.62 -7.09 -28.25
CA ALA A 463 -3.22 -6.92 -28.66
C ALA A 463 -2.21 -7.35 -27.58
N GLN A 464 -2.40 -6.94 -26.32
CA GLN A 464 -1.58 -7.36 -25.18
C GLN A 464 -1.61 -8.88 -24.99
N GLN A 465 -2.79 -9.48 -25.08
CA GLN A 465 -2.95 -10.92 -24.97
C GLN A 465 -2.18 -11.66 -26.06
N LEU A 466 -2.29 -11.21 -27.31
CA LEU A 466 -1.58 -11.78 -28.44
C LEU A 466 -0.06 -11.64 -28.26
N ARG A 467 0.45 -10.49 -27.80
CA ARG A 467 1.88 -10.31 -27.51
C ARG A 467 2.38 -11.25 -26.42
N LEU A 468 1.64 -11.40 -25.33
CA LEU A 468 2.01 -12.30 -24.23
C LEU A 468 2.03 -13.77 -24.66
N LEU A 469 1.01 -14.21 -25.41
CA LEU A 469 0.97 -15.57 -25.97
C LEU A 469 2.06 -15.79 -27.02
N ALA A 470 2.36 -14.80 -27.87
CA ALA A 470 3.44 -14.87 -28.84
C ALA A 470 4.79 -15.05 -28.14
N VAL A 471 5.08 -14.24 -27.11
CA VAL A 471 6.32 -14.36 -26.32
C VAL A 471 6.40 -15.72 -25.62
N ALA A 472 5.31 -16.23 -25.05
CA ALA A 472 5.27 -17.57 -24.45
C ALA A 472 5.55 -18.67 -25.49
N ALA A 473 5.01 -18.55 -26.69
CA ALA A 473 5.21 -19.50 -27.78
C ALA A 473 6.66 -19.48 -28.31
N LEU A 474 7.25 -18.28 -28.45
CA LEU A 474 8.65 -18.13 -28.85
C LEU A 474 9.62 -18.61 -27.77
N TYR A 475 9.29 -18.38 -26.50
CA TYR A 475 10.04 -18.95 -25.36
C TYR A 475 10.04 -20.47 -25.44
N ARG A 476 8.85 -21.07 -25.57
CA ARG A 476 8.70 -22.52 -25.64
C ARG A 476 9.41 -23.12 -26.85
N TYR A 477 9.30 -22.49 -28.02
CA TYR A 477 10.05 -22.89 -29.21
C TYR A 477 11.57 -22.88 -28.96
N HIS A 478 12.08 -21.80 -28.35
CA HIS A 478 13.51 -21.67 -28.04
C HIS A 478 13.99 -22.72 -27.03
N THR A 479 13.20 -23.04 -26.00
CA THR A 479 13.61 -23.97 -24.94
C THR A 479 13.35 -25.44 -25.25
N GLU A 480 12.31 -25.77 -26.02
CA GLU A 480 11.87 -27.15 -26.27
C GLU A 480 12.15 -27.62 -27.71
N CYS A 481 12.08 -26.73 -28.71
CA CYS A 481 12.15 -27.11 -30.13
C CYS A 481 13.52 -26.84 -30.77
N TYR A 482 14.30 -25.88 -30.26
CA TYR A 482 15.62 -25.57 -30.80
C TYR A 482 16.68 -26.56 -30.28
N GLN A 483 16.96 -27.62 -31.04
CA GLN A 483 18.19 -28.40 -30.92
C GLN A 483 19.19 -27.97 -32.02
N PRO A 484 20.44 -27.58 -31.69
CA PRO A 484 21.43 -27.12 -32.67
C PRO A 484 21.85 -28.14 -33.75
N SER A 485 21.31 -29.37 -33.75
CA SER A 485 21.87 -30.49 -34.52
C SER A 485 20.86 -31.34 -35.30
N SER A 486 19.64 -30.90 -35.52
CA SER A 486 18.71 -31.65 -36.39
C SER A 486 17.54 -30.80 -36.90
N ILE A 487 17.68 -30.22 -38.09
CA ILE A 487 16.54 -29.73 -38.86
C ILE A 487 16.62 -30.33 -40.27
N PRO A 488 15.76 -31.31 -40.61
CA PRO A 488 15.47 -31.62 -42.00
C PRO A 488 14.67 -30.47 -42.59
N ILE A 489 15.22 -29.82 -43.61
CA ILE A 489 14.54 -28.83 -44.44
C ILE A 489 13.63 -29.61 -45.39
N LEU A 490 12.31 -29.69 -45.11
CA LEU A 490 11.23 -29.90 -46.09
C LEU A 490 9.85 -29.97 -45.39
N GLY A 491 9.04 -28.91 -45.53
CA GLY A 491 7.63 -28.85 -45.09
C GLY A 491 7.22 -27.51 -44.48
N ASP A 492 5.92 -27.16 -44.52
CA ASP A 492 5.32 -26.07 -43.74
C ASP A 492 5.50 -26.39 -42.24
N ASN A 493 6.61 -25.94 -41.65
CA ASN A 493 7.01 -26.22 -40.27
C ASN A 493 6.16 -25.42 -39.26
N THR A 494 4.84 -25.65 -39.27
CA THR A 494 3.90 -25.02 -38.34
C THR A 494 3.66 -25.94 -37.15
N PHE A 495 3.95 -25.47 -35.94
CA PHE A 495 3.79 -26.23 -34.70
C PHE A 495 2.63 -25.68 -33.88
N PRO A 496 1.58 -26.47 -33.60
CA PRO A 496 0.54 -26.08 -32.66
C PRO A 496 1.07 -26.15 -31.22
N MET A 497 0.85 -25.09 -30.46
CA MET A 497 1.19 -24.99 -29.05
C MET A 497 -0.05 -24.57 -28.26
N TYR A 498 -0.24 -25.20 -27.11
CA TYR A 498 -1.38 -24.94 -26.22
C TYR A 498 -0.91 -24.19 -24.98
N PHE A 499 -1.69 -23.18 -24.58
CA PHE A 499 -1.43 -22.33 -23.42
C PHE A 499 -2.72 -22.12 -22.63
N TYR A 500 -2.60 -21.90 -21.32
CA TYR A 500 -3.74 -21.68 -20.44
C TYR A 500 -3.62 -20.32 -19.75
N ILE A 501 -4.63 -19.46 -19.92
CA ILE A 501 -4.75 -18.16 -19.21
C ILE A 501 -6.12 -18.15 -18.54
N ARG A 502 -6.16 -18.00 -17.22
CA ARG A 502 -7.41 -17.99 -16.43
C ARG A 502 -8.36 -19.12 -16.83
N GLU A 503 -7.82 -20.34 -16.90
CA GLU A 503 -8.52 -21.60 -17.28
C GLU A 503 -9.00 -21.69 -18.74
N ARG A 504 -8.84 -20.64 -19.54
CA ARG A 504 -9.12 -20.70 -20.98
C ARG A 504 -7.91 -21.25 -21.73
N GLU A 505 -8.16 -22.22 -22.59
CA GLU A 505 -7.17 -22.78 -23.50
C GLU A 505 -7.01 -21.90 -24.74
N TYR A 506 -5.76 -21.65 -25.12
CA TYR A 506 -5.36 -20.92 -26.32
C TYR A 506 -4.47 -21.82 -27.17
N CYS A 507 -4.88 -22.05 -28.42
CA CYS A 507 -4.08 -22.76 -29.42
C CYS A 507 -3.39 -21.75 -30.33
N VAL A 508 -2.06 -21.80 -30.35
CA VAL A 508 -1.19 -20.88 -31.07
C VAL A 508 -0.32 -21.68 -32.03
N ARG A 509 -0.30 -21.27 -33.32
CA ARG A 509 0.50 -21.96 -34.35
C ARG A 509 1.75 -21.16 -34.68
N VAL A 510 2.93 -21.70 -34.38
CA VAL A 510 4.21 -21.03 -34.63
C VAL A 510 4.88 -21.61 -35.87
N SER A 511 5.32 -20.75 -36.80
CA SER A 511 6.02 -21.13 -38.03
C SER A 511 7.30 -20.29 -38.17
N PRO A 512 8.50 -20.87 -38.28
CA PRO A 512 9.73 -20.11 -38.52
C PRO A 512 9.76 -19.58 -39.96
N VAL A 513 10.12 -18.30 -40.12
CA VAL A 513 10.26 -17.60 -41.41
C VAL A 513 11.59 -16.83 -41.39
N GLY A 514 12.68 -17.48 -41.83
CA GLY A 514 14.03 -16.93 -41.69
C GLY A 514 14.45 -16.81 -40.22
N GLU A 515 14.86 -15.63 -39.78
CA GLU A 515 15.13 -15.30 -38.37
C GLU A 515 13.88 -14.86 -37.60
N GLN A 516 12.73 -14.78 -38.28
CA GLN A 516 11.45 -14.40 -37.70
C GLN A 516 10.55 -15.60 -37.48
N PHE A 517 9.45 -15.37 -36.77
CA PHE A 517 8.40 -16.33 -36.52
C PHE A 517 7.06 -15.71 -36.89
N LYS A 518 6.25 -16.48 -37.62
CA LYS A 518 4.84 -16.22 -37.80
C LYS A 518 4.06 -16.98 -36.73
N VAL A 519 3.29 -16.26 -35.93
CA VAL A 519 2.45 -16.79 -34.87
C VAL A 519 0.98 -16.58 -35.29
N ASN A 520 0.30 -17.65 -35.67
CA ASN A 520 -1.09 -17.58 -36.10
C ASN A 520 -2.01 -17.89 -34.91
N PHE A 521 -2.94 -16.99 -34.64
CA PHE A 521 -4.02 -17.15 -33.67
C PHE A 521 -5.34 -17.41 -34.39
N VAL A 522 -6.37 -17.84 -33.66
CA VAL A 522 -7.72 -17.98 -34.23
C VAL A 522 -8.29 -16.62 -34.67
N ASP A 523 -7.93 -15.54 -33.96
CA ASP A 523 -8.47 -14.18 -34.16
C ASP A 523 -7.49 -13.19 -34.82
N GLY A 524 -6.41 -13.69 -35.43
CA GLY A 524 -5.47 -12.84 -36.17
C GLY A 524 -4.09 -13.45 -36.37
N ASP A 525 -3.39 -13.00 -37.40
CA ASP A 525 -1.99 -13.36 -37.64
C ASP A 525 -1.07 -12.35 -36.97
N TRP A 526 0.00 -12.83 -36.35
CA TRP A 526 1.05 -12.02 -35.77
C TRP A 526 2.40 -12.45 -36.32
N GLN A 527 3.31 -11.50 -36.54
CA GLN A 527 4.67 -11.79 -37.00
C GLN A 527 5.69 -11.01 -36.18
N GLY A 528 6.76 -11.69 -35.80
CA GLY A 528 7.82 -11.07 -35.02
C GLY A 528 8.94 -12.03 -34.64
N ARG A 529 9.92 -11.53 -33.91
CA ARG A 529 11.03 -12.32 -33.38
C ARG A 529 11.42 -11.84 -31.99
N VAL A 530 12.07 -12.70 -31.21
CA VAL A 530 12.68 -12.32 -29.94
C VAL A 530 14.15 -12.67 -29.95
N ASP A 531 14.98 -11.67 -29.67
CA ASP A 531 16.41 -11.86 -29.42
C ASP A 531 16.61 -12.19 -27.93
N TRP A 532 16.73 -13.49 -27.63
CA TRP A 532 16.82 -13.98 -26.25
C TRP A 532 18.22 -13.82 -25.65
N GLN A 533 18.23 -13.54 -24.35
CA GLN A 533 19.39 -13.54 -23.48
C GLN A 533 19.11 -14.44 -22.27
N GLN A 534 20.06 -15.30 -21.93
CA GLN A 534 19.94 -16.21 -20.80
C GLN A 534 20.09 -15.44 -19.48
N GLU A 535 19.13 -15.61 -18.60
CA GLU A 535 19.15 -15.03 -17.25
C GLU A 535 19.37 -16.13 -16.21
N LYS A 536 19.65 -15.72 -14.95
CA LYS A 536 19.75 -16.67 -13.83
C LYS A 536 18.49 -17.55 -13.67
N MET A 537 17.32 -17.01 -14.01
CA MET A 537 16.05 -17.74 -13.98
C MET A 537 15.19 -17.36 -15.19
N GLY A 538 15.11 -18.23 -16.20
CA GLY A 538 14.37 -17.95 -17.45
C GLY A 538 15.15 -17.10 -18.45
N LEU A 539 14.45 -16.36 -19.31
CA LEU A 539 15.03 -15.57 -20.41
C LEU A 539 14.57 -14.10 -20.39
N SER A 540 15.41 -13.20 -20.86
CA SER A 540 15.07 -11.80 -21.20
C SER A 540 15.29 -11.57 -22.70
N GLY A 541 14.67 -10.56 -23.29
CA GLY A 541 14.87 -10.27 -24.70
C GLY A 541 14.13 -9.04 -25.21
N LEU A 542 14.37 -8.73 -26.48
CA LEU A 542 13.62 -7.71 -27.22
C LEU A 542 12.69 -8.39 -28.22
N LEU A 543 11.39 -8.17 -28.04
CA LEU A 543 10.34 -8.57 -28.96
C LEU A 543 10.24 -7.55 -30.09
N TYR A 544 10.58 -7.95 -31.30
CA TYR A 544 10.42 -7.16 -32.51
C TYR A 544 9.12 -7.56 -33.22
N THR A 545 8.24 -6.60 -33.43
CA THR A 545 7.01 -6.73 -34.22
C THR A 545 7.07 -5.77 -35.41
N GLU A 546 6.06 -5.80 -36.29
CA GLU A 546 5.96 -4.83 -37.39
C GLU A 546 5.77 -3.39 -36.92
N GLN A 547 5.16 -3.20 -35.74
CA GLN A 547 4.73 -1.87 -35.24
C GLN A 547 5.64 -1.32 -34.15
N GLU A 548 6.27 -2.19 -33.37
CA GLU A 548 6.96 -1.83 -32.13
C GLU A 548 8.05 -2.83 -31.74
N VAL A 549 8.98 -2.35 -30.91
CA VAL A 549 10.00 -3.17 -30.23
C VAL A 549 9.78 -3.04 -28.73
N LEU A 550 9.59 -4.17 -28.05
CA LEU A 550 9.27 -4.21 -26.62
C LEU A 550 10.26 -5.08 -25.85
N SER A 551 10.59 -4.66 -24.64
CA SER A 551 11.31 -5.53 -23.69
C SER A 551 10.38 -6.63 -23.21
N CYS A 552 10.87 -7.87 -23.20
CA CYS A 552 10.16 -9.01 -22.61
C CYS A 552 11.04 -9.80 -21.64
N ARG A 553 10.39 -10.39 -20.63
CA ARG A 553 11.01 -11.30 -19.67
C ARG A 553 10.10 -12.50 -19.46
N VAL A 554 10.66 -13.70 -19.49
CA VAL A 554 9.91 -14.94 -19.18
C VAL A 554 10.58 -15.63 -18.01
N VAL A 555 9.82 -15.87 -16.94
CA VAL A 555 10.31 -16.54 -15.73
C VAL A 555 9.48 -17.81 -15.50
N PRO A 556 10.09 -19.01 -15.60
CA PRO A 556 9.40 -20.25 -15.28
C PRO A 556 9.24 -20.42 -13.77
N PHE A 557 8.14 -21.05 -13.35
CA PHE A 557 7.88 -21.40 -11.95
C PHE A 557 7.09 -22.72 -11.86
N PRO A 558 6.89 -23.29 -10.65
CA PRO A 558 6.35 -24.66 -10.49
C PRO A 558 5.03 -24.92 -11.23
N VAL A 559 4.73 -26.22 -11.45
CA VAL A 559 3.48 -26.71 -12.08
C VAL A 559 3.36 -26.36 -13.58
N SER A 560 4.49 -26.37 -14.30
CA SER A 560 4.54 -26.08 -15.75
C SER A 560 3.90 -24.73 -16.10
N GLN A 561 4.25 -23.69 -15.34
CA GLN A 561 3.78 -22.32 -15.58
C GLN A 561 4.96 -21.39 -15.85
N VAL A 562 4.70 -20.35 -16.64
CA VAL A 562 5.63 -19.23 -16.85
C VAL A 562 4.90 -17.93 -16.57
N LYS A 563 5.57 -16.95 -15.96
CA LYS A 563 5.09 -15.55 -15.96
C LYS A 563 5.84 -14.81 -17.04
N VAL A 564 5.09 -14.26 -17.99
CA VAL A 564 5.62 -13.40 -19.06
C VAL A 564 5.39 -11.95 -18.64
N PHE A 565 6.44 -11.14 -18.74
CA PHE A 565 6.41 -9.71 -18.50
C PHE A 565 6.74 -8.99 -19.79
N LEU A 566 5.93 -7.99 -20.12
CA LEU A 566 6.19 -6.95 -21.09
C LEU A 566 6.39 -5.62 -20.34
N SER A 567 6.68 -4.56 -21.10
CA SER A 567 6.86 -3.22 -20.54
C SER A 567 5.58 -2.61 -19.96
N ASP A 568 4.41 -3.05 -20.44
CA ASP A 568 3.08 -2.51 -20.11
C ASP A 568 2.18 -3.48 -19.35
N CYS A 569 2.44 -4.79 -19.43
CA CYS A 569 1.62 -5.81 -18.76
C CYS A 569 2.42 -7.07 -18.42
N SER A 570 1.83 -7.96 -17.62
CA SER A 570 2.35 -9.28 -17.31
C SER A 570 1.22 -10.28 -17.13
N GLN A 571 1.51 -11.56 -17.36
CA GLN A 571 0.53 -12.62 -17.20
C GLN A 571 1.19 -13.96 -16.85
N VAL A 572 0.57 -14.68 -15.92
CA VAL A 572 0.85 -16.10 -15.70
C VAL A 572 0.20 -16.91 -16.81
N ILE A 573 1.00 -17.73 -17.48
CA ILE A 573 0.59 -18.60 -18.59
C ILE A 573 0.94 -20.03 -18.23
N GLY A 574 -0.09 -20.90 -18.20
CA GLY A 574 0.07 -22.33 -18.03
C GLY A 574 0.53 -23.01 -19.32
N LEU A 575 1.41 -23.99 -19.19
CA LEU A 575 1.87 -24.88 -20.26
C LEU A 575 1.19 -26.26 -20.12
N PRO A 576 1.16 -27.09 -21.18
CA PRO A 576 0.54 -28.41 -21.11
C PRO A 576 1.10 -29.25 -19.96
N GLY A 577 0.20 -29.90 -19.21
CA GLY A 577 0.55 -30.61 -17.98
C GLY A 577 0.41 -29.76 -16.71
N CYS A 578 0.01 -28.49 -16.80
CA CYS A 578 -0.45 -27.75 -15.63
C CYS A 578 -1.80 -28.34 -15.16
N HIS A 579 -1.81 -29.06 -14.03
CA HIS A 579 -3.06 -29.48 -13.40
C HIS A 579 -3.69 -28.26 -12.70
N SER A 580 -4.64 -27.58 -13.34
CA SER A 580 -5.52 -26.62 -12.68
C SER A 580 -6.54 -27.39 -11.84
N GLY A 581 -6.14 -27.79 -10.64
CA GLY A 581 -7.06 -28.28 -9.62
C GLY A 581 -7.65 -27.12 -8.84
N GLN A 582 -8.67 -26.46 -9.38
CA GLN A 582 -9.65 -25.75 -8.56
C GLN A 582 -11.04 -26.31 -8.88
N GLN A 583 -11.76 -26.69 -7.82
CA GLN A 583 -13.11 -27.23 -7.89
C GLN A 583 -14.04 -26.21 -8.53
N GLN A 584 -14.95 -26.68 -9.40
CA GLN A 584 -16.13 -25.93 -9.80
C GLN A 584 -16.83 -25.41 -8.54
N ASN A 585 -16.78 -24.10 -8.30
CA ASN A 585 -17.65 -23.47 -7.33
C ASN A 585 -19.08 -23.64 -7.83
N SER A 586 -19.84 -24.49 -7.15
CA SER A 586 -21.29 -24.50 -7.30
C SER A 586 -21.84 -23.18 -6.73
N ASP A 587 -22.87 -22.61 -7.37
CA ASP A 587 -23.56 -21.38 -6.94
C ASP A 587 -24.11 -21.40 -5.49
N LYS A 588 -24.00 -22.54 -4.80
CA LYS A 588 -24.45 -22.78 -3.42
C LYS A 588 -23.36 -22.58 -2.36
N SER A 589 -22.11 -22.40 -2.76
CA SER A 589 -20.96 -22.36 -1.84
C SER A 589 -20.26 -21.00 -1.88
N LEU A 590 -20.22 -20.32 -0.74
CA LEU A 590 -19.43 -19.11 -0.56
C LEU A 590 -18.08 -19.48 0.04
N THR A 591 -17.01 -19.21 -0.70
CA THR A 591 -15.64 -19.55 -0.32
C THR A 591 -14.87 -18.34 0.20
N ALA A 592 -13.80 -18.59 0.95
CA ALA A 592 -12.91 -17.57 1.48
C ALA A 592 -12.18 -16.90 0.32
N PRO A 593 -12.35 -15.59 0.12
CA PRO A 593 -11.74 -14.91 -1.02
C PRO A 593 -10.22 -14.79 -0.84
N THR A 594 -9.75 -14.72 0.40
CA THR A 594 -8.33 -14.65 0.76
C THR A 594 -8.04 -15.47 2.02
N THR A 595 -6.76 -15.77 2.25
CA THR A 595 -6.28 -16.43 3.47
C THR A 595 -6.23 -15.42 4.61
N GLY A 596 -6.92 -15.68 5.72
CA GLY A 596 -7.03 -14.73 6.83
C GLY A 596 -7.69 -15.31 8.08
N THR A 597 -8.05 -14.44 9.01
CA THR A 597 -8.72 -14.80 10.27
C THR A 597 -10.19 -14.37 10.23
N VAL A 598 -11.12 -15.24 10.60
CA VAL A 598 -12.54 -14.86 10.73
C VAL A 598 -12.71 -13.95 11.95
N THR A 599 -13.10 -12.70 11.76
CA THR A 599 -13.26 -11.71 12.86
C THR A 599 -14.69 -11.54 13.33
N ALA A 600 -15.67 -11.82 12.47
CA ALA A 600 -17.08 -11.80 12.81
C ALA A 600 -17.86 -12.82 11.99
N VAL A 601 -18.85 -13.44 12.62
CA VAL A 601 -19.86 -14.29 11.96
C VAL A 601 -21.21 -13.72 12.38
N ASN A 602 -21.98 -13.21 11.42
CA ASN A 602 -23.21 -12.45 11.64
C ASN A 602 -24.47 -13.25 11.28
N VAL A 603 -24.31 -14.53 10.97
CA VAL A 603 -25.40 -15.43 10.60
C VAL A 603 -25.31 -16.77 11.30
N ILE A 604 -26.46 -17.44 11.39
CA ILE A 604 -26.57 -18.82 11.87
C ILE A 604 -27.20 -19.72 10.79
N PRO A 605 -26.94 -21.03 10.80
CA PRO A 605 -27.67 -22.00 9.98
C PRO A 605 -29.20 -21.86 10.15
N GLY A 606 -29.94 -21.92 9.05
CA GLY A 606 -31.39 -21.72 8.97
C GLY A 606 -31.84 -20.27 8.86
N GLN A 607 -30.94 -19.28 8.94
CA GLN A 607 -31.30 -17.86 8.86
C GLN A 607 -31.59 -17.44 7.41
N SER A 608 -32.72 -16.77 7.20
CA SER A 608 -33.03 -16.11 5.93
C SER A 608 -32.33 -14.75 5.86
N VAL A 609 -31.67 -14.47 4.75
CA VAL A 609 -30.91 -13.23 4.51
C VAL A 609 -31.30 -12.62 3.17
N ASP A 610 -31.38 -11.30 3.10
CA ASP A 610 -31.57 -10.57 1.84
C ASP A 610 -30.23 -10.38 1.11
N ALA A 611 -30.29 -10.09 -0.20
CA ALA A 611 -29.12 -9.77 -0.99
C ALA A 611 -28.34 -8.59 -0.39
N GLY A 612 -27.01 -8.70 -0.32
CA GLY A 612 -26.12 -7.70 0.27
C GLY A 612 -26.00 -7.77 1.79
N PHE A 613 -26.73 -8.66 2.48
CA PHE A 613 -26.62 -8.84 3.92
C PHE A 613 -25.21 -9.34 4.30
N LEU A 614 -24.61 -8.76 5.34
CA LEU A 614 -23.27 -9.13 5.80
C LEU A 614 -23.31 -10.49 6.51
N LEU A 615 -22.65 -11.50 5.95
CA LEU A 615 -22.62 -12.86 6.48
C LEU A 615 -21.50 -13.04 7.50
N LEU A 616 -20.27 -12.77 7.10
CA LEU A 616 -19.08 -12.87 7.96
C LEU A 616 -18.01 -11.88 7.51
N THR A 617 -17.05 -11.61 8.38
CA THR A 617 -15.91 -10.74 8.11
C THR A 617 -14.60 -11.52 8.30
N ILE A 618 -13.69 -11.39 7.34
CA ILE A 618 -12.33 -11.93 7.40
C ILE A 618 -11.36 -10.77 7.52
N GLU A 619 -10.44 -10.82 8.48
CA GLU A 619 -9.28 -9.94 8.53
C GLU A 619 -8.07 -10.65 7.94
N ALA A 620 -7.50 -10.07 6.90
CA ALA A 620 -6.27 -10.53 6.28
C ALA A 620 -5.38 -9.31 6.03
N MET A 621 -4.11 -9.39 6.43
CA MET A 621 -3.11 -8.36 6.13
C MET A 621 -3.53 -6.95 6.59
N LYS A 622 -4.16 -6.87 7.78
CA LYS A 622 -4.75 -5.66 8.39
C LYS A 622 -5.93 -5.03 7.62
N MET A 623 -6.47 -5.74 6.63
CA MET A 623 -7.67 -5.35 5.91
C MET A 623 -8.83 -6.27 6.27
N GLU A 624 -10.03 -5.69 6.40
CA GLU A 624 -11.26 -6.42 6.65
C GLU A 624 -12.04 -6.63 5.35
N TYR A 625 -12.44 -7.87 5.11
CA TYR A 625 -13.22 -8.31 3.97
C TYR A 625 -14.59 -8.78 4.43
N SER A 626 -15.60 -8.05 3.99
CA SER A 626 -17.00 -8.35 4.26
C SER A 626 -17.54 -9.34 3.22
N ILE A 627 -17.86 -10.56 3.65
CA ILE A 627 -18.57 -11.54 2.82
C ILE A 627 -20.06 -11.26 2.92
N LYS A 628 -20.67 -10.85 1.81
CA LYS A 628 -22.08 -10.50 1.74
C LYS A 628 -22.86 -11.57 0.97
N ALA A 629 -24.14 -11.71 1.30
CA ALA A 629 -25.05 -12.57 0.58
C ALA A 629 -25.17 -12.08 -0.88
N PRO A 630 -24.86 -12.90 -1.90
CA PRO A 630 -24.98 -12.46 -3.29
C PRO A 630 -26.43 -12.24 -3.71
N LYS A 631 -27.36 -12.98 -3.10
CA LYS A 631 -28.80 -12.98 -3.36
C LYS A 631 -29.59 -13.22 -2.07
N LYS A 632 -30.92 -13.21 -2.16
CA LYS A 632 -31.83 -13.56 -1.07
C LYS A 632 -32.02 -15.07 -0.96
N GLY A 633 -31.88 -15.61 0.25
CA GLY A 633 -31.98 -17.05 0.49
C GLY A 633 -31.72 -17.44 1.94
N VAL A 634 -31.42 -18.71 2.19
CA VAL A 634 -31.29 -19.29 3.53
C VAL A 634 -29.90 -19.89 3.71
N ILE A 635 -29.28 -19.60 4.85
CA ILE A 635 -27.98 -20.16 5.22
C ILE A 635 -28.15 -21.63 5.59
N GLU A 636 -27.52 -22.56 4.87
CA GLU A 636 -27.61 -23.99 5.19
C GLU A 636 -26.59 -24.37 6.27
N ALA A 637 -25.34 -23.91 6.11
CA ALA A 637 -24.25 -24.23 7.01
C ALA A 637 -23.26 -23.06 7.12
N VAL A 638 -22.65 -22.92 8.29
CA VAL A 638 -21.51 -22.02 8.54
C VAL A 638 -20.39 -22.86 9.11
N TYR A 639 -19.24 -22.90 8.43
CA TYR A 639 -18.15 -23.83 8.74
C TYR A 639 -17.10 -23.28 9.72
N PHE A 640 -17.10 -21.97 9.96
CA PHE A 640 -16.08 -21.30 10.76
C PHE A 640 -16.70 -20.39 11.81
N THR A 641 -15.97 -20.21 12.90
CA THR A 641 -16.30 -19.32 14.01
C THR A 641 -15.27 -18.19 14.14
N LYS A 642 -15.61 -17.17 14.94
CA LYS A 642 -14.70 -16.05 15.20
C LYS A 642 -13.37 -16.57 15.81
N GLY A 643 -12.26 -16.19 15.19
CA GLY A 643 -10.90 -16.55 15.58
C GLY A 643 -10.27 -17.63 14.69
N ASP A 644 -11.06 -18.34 13.88
CA ASP A 644 -10.55 -19.41 13.03
C ASP A 644 -9.73 -18.88 11.85
N GLN A 645 -8.67 -19.62 11.49
CA GLN A 645 -7.87 -19.35 10.30
C GLN A 645 -8.51 -20.03 9.08
N VAL A 646 -8.63 -19.29 7.98
CA VAL A 646 -9.15 -19.78 6.71
C VAL A 646 -8.13 -19.58 5.61
N VAL A 647 -8.09 -20.52 4.66
CA VAL A 647 -7.25 -20.43 3.46
C VAL A 647 -8.10 -19.98 2.28
N SER A 648 -7.56 -19.17 1.37
CA SER A 648 -8.25 -18.78 0.13
C SER A 648 -8.83 -20.01 -0.60
N GLY A 649 -10.07 -19.89 -1.05
CA GLY A 649 -10.85 -20.95 -1.69
C GLY A 649 -11.56 -21.92 -0.74
N THR A 650 -11.34 -21.84 0.58
CA THR A 650 -12.02 -22.72 1.55
C THR A 650 -13.50 -22.37 1.63
N GLU A 651 -14.40 -23.35 1.55
CA GLU A 651 -15.84 -23.13 1.72
C GLU A 651 -16.17 -22.61 3.12
N LEU A 652 -16.77 -21.42 3.20
CA LEU A 652 -17.11 -20.74 4.46
C LEU A 652 -18.57 -20.96 4.87
N ILE A 653 -19.46 -20.82 3.89
CA ILE A 653 -20.91 -20.89 4.06
C ILE A 653 -21.50 -21.63 2.88
N THR A 654 -22.36 -22.61 3.15
CA THR A 654 -23.28 -23.14 2.15
C THR A 654 -24.61 -22.42 2.31
N TYR A 655 -25.18 -22.00 1.19
CA TYR A 655 -26.37 -21.16 1.14
C TYR A 655 -27.30 -21.61 0.01
N GLN A 656 -28.60 -21.56 0.28
CA GLN A 656 -29.65 -21.96 -0.66
C GLN A 656 -30.38 -20.72 -1.18
N ASP A 657 -30.39 -20.55 -2.50
CA ASP A 657 -31.17 -19.48 -3.15
C ASP A 657 -32.67 -19.68 -2.90
N ALA A 658 -33.39 -18.58 -2.64
CA ALA A 658 -34.85 -18.64 -2.42
C ALA A 658 -35.65 -19.15 -3.63
N ALA A 659 -35.05 -19.17 -4.83
CA ALA A 659 -35.64 -19.75 -6.04
C ALA A 659 -35.62 -21.30 -6.06
N ASP A 660 -34.75 -21.92 -5.26
CA ASP A 660 -34.55 -23.39 -5.19
C ASP A 660 -35.22 -24.02 -3.96
N ALA A 661 -35.99 -23.25 -3.17
CA ALA A 661 -36.60 -23.69 -1.91
C ALA A 661 -37.97 -24.38 -2.06
N THR A 662 -38.36 -24.77 -3.28
CA THR A 662 -39.57 -25.57 -3.53
C THR A 662 -39.28 -26.75 -4.43
N VAL A 663 -38.95 -27.90 -3.80
CA VAL A 663 -39.48 -29.23 -4.13
C VAL A 663 -39.62 -30.02 -2.83
#